data_AF-A0A522UKX1-F1
#
_entry.id   AF-A0A522UKX1-F1
#
_cell.length_a   1.000
_cell.length_b   1.000
_cell.length_c   1.000
_cell.angle_alpha   90.00
_cell.angle_beta   90.00
_cell.angle_gamma   90.00
#
_symmetry.space_group_name_H-M   'P 1'
#
loop_
_entity.id
_entity.type
_entity.pdbx_description
1 polymer ?
#
loop_
_entity_poly.entity_id
_entity_poly.type
_entity_poly.pdbx_seq_one_letter_code
_entity_poly.pdbx_strand_id
1 'polypeptide(L)'
;MLERGEQVSPLFVLQSPMKCYDILFPLAIGPLTYLCPDELAHKAEPGMLVSAPVRNKIVQGILLSKNADPPAGPLKQLADIHGETPALSKGMLRLLAWMSDYYIAKPGVILKQTVPAELFERTKQRGRKDLPDGGELTLPEVRQEDLLPVTGSVSEKKYRTFLLHSPSDLYEYAAVASLLQTATNAVVVVPEIARAETLFHELDRLYPGRVCMLHSDMARGRRSEYMEGILSGKYDIVVGTRMALFAPLKKVSLIALLHEPSSFYKMEEGILYHVRDAAVMRGFFEKTTVLLSSVSPSIDSYYNALSGKYTLIRPEADIGRPRPTIVDMRFSKKASPAVSKEAAMLAGSRLRAGKNVMFVINRKGYSSLLCRECENTEACPDCSIPLVMYKEEKVLRCTYCGKKQAIPLLCSRCRSPKLEPIGSGTERIQEQIEGLLKTTAVRFDSDLIKKRTDVIKLLETIKDGQPNLLIGTKLLTTHLTPRHMFSLVVVLNIDASMNFPDFRATEKTYMELASIREHIEPGGSMIIQTRAPGHYLLTCFKNGEYQAFVSEELRIRRSLLFPPFSRFLNIKVSGRTDISGSIAKATKEADAQIDVLGPVEGRDRKRGIEISLLLKSADRKALNRVARKAIGRYEGRRDVRITIDVDPV
;
A
#
# COMPACT_ATOMS: atom_id res chain seq x y z
N MET A 1 76.23 39.18 36.62
CA MET A 1 76.07 39.05 35.16
C MET A 1 75.28 37.78 34.92
N LEU A 2 74.03 37.94 34.47
CA LEU A 2 73.13 36.96 33.85
C LEU A 2 72.52 35.85 34.74
N GLU A 3 71.31 36.20 35.22
CA GLU A 3 70.20 35.30 35.52
C GLU A 3 69.90 34.37 34.32
N ARG A 4 69.67 33.08 34.58
CA ARG A 4 68.98 32.18 33.64
C ARG A 4 67.66 31.77 34.26
N GLY A 5 66.60 32.46 33.83
CA GLY A 5 65.23 32.14 34.19
C GLY A 5 64.81 30.79 33.61
N GLU A 6 64.13 30.01 34.45
CA GLU A 6 63.32 28.88 34.07
C GLU A 6 62.20 29.36 33.13
N GLN A 7 62.25 28.92 31.87
CA GLN A 7 61.09 29.00 30.97
C GLN A 7 60.09 27.91 31.37
N VAL A 8 59.15 28.29 32.22
CA VAL A 8 57.89 27.56 32.40
C VAL A 8 57.15 27.59 31.06
N SER A 9 57.00 26.41 30.46
CA SER A 9 56.22 26.23 29.22
C SER A 9 54.73 26.52 29.48
N PRO A 10 54.02 27.25 28.60
CA PRO A 10 52.65 27.64 28.86
C PRO A 10 51.67 26.48 28.67
N LEU A 11 50.78 26.36 29.66
CA LEU A 11 49.42 25.82 29.58
C LEU A 11 49.19 24.64 28.61
N PHE A 12 49.02 23.45 29.19
CA PHE A 12 48.02 22.51 28.71
C PHE A 12 46.67 23.24 28.64
N VAL A 13 46.34 23.80 27.47
CA VAL A 13 44.96 24.09 27.12
C VAL A 13 44.30 22.73 27.03
N LEU A 14 43.54 22.37 28.06
CA LEU A 14 42.53 21.32 27.98
C LEU A 14 41.65 21.67 26.78
N GLN A 15 41.96 21.08 25.62
CA GLN A 15 41.09 21.19 24.46
C GLN A 15 39.75 20.58 24.89
N SER A 16 38.73 21.43 25.05
CA SER A 16 37.36 20.98 25.22
C SER A 16 37.09 19.88 24.20
N PRO A 17 36.53 18.73 24.60
CA PRO A 17 36.31 17.63 23.67
C PRO A 17 35.50 18.14 22.48
N MET A 18 36.03 17.94 21.27
CA MET A 18 35.37 18.41 20.05
C MET A 18 33.94 17.86 19.99
N LYS A 19 32.96 18.77 19.99
CA LYS A 19 31.53 18.43 19.93
C LYS A 19 31.16 18.08 18.49
N CYS A 20 31.35 16.83 18.11
CA CYS A 20 31.07 16.33 16.77
C CYS A 20 29.67 15.71 16.68
N TYR A 21 28.81 16.27 15.83
CA TYR A 21 27.40 15.88 15.72
C TYR A 21 27.10 15.29 14.34
N ASP A 22 26.36 14.18 14.30
CA ASP A 22 25.91 13.56 13.05
C ASP A 22 24.58 14.11 12.61
N ILE A 23 24.52 14.63 11.39
CA ILE A 23 23.34 15.23 10.80
C ILE A 23 22.88 14.42 9.58
N LEU A 24 21.59 14.08 9.56
CA LEU A 24 20.95 13.42 8.43
C LEU A 24 20.19 14.42 7.57
N PHE A 25 20.55 14.51 6.29
CA PHE A 25 19.87 15.38 5.32
C PHE A 25 18.93 14.58 4.43
N PRO A 26 17.84 15.20 3.91
CA PRO A 26 16.93 14.60 2.93
C PRO A 26 17.59 14.55 1.53
N LEU A 27 18.76 13.91 1.45
CA LEU A 27 19.64 13.78 0.29
C LEU A 27 20.05 12.33 0.10
N ALA A 28 20.48 11.93 -1.10
CA ALA A 28 20.84 10.53 -1.39
C ALA A 28 22.24 10.12 -0.83
N ILE A 29 22.48 10.41 0.44
CA ILE A 29 23.73 10.19 1.18
C ILE A 29 23.45 9.62 2.58
N GLY A 30 24.50 9.15 3.25
CA GLY A 30 24.47 8.85 4.67
C GLY A 30 24.53 10.12 5.54
N PRO A 31 24.53 9.97 6.88
CA PRO A 31 24.77 11.07 7.80
C PRO A 31 26.13 11.73 7.54
N LEU A 32 26.22 13.02 7.84
CA LEU A 32 27.46 13.79 7.77
C LEU A 32 27.78 14.39 9.14
N THR A 33 29.04 14.37 9.52
CA THR A 33 29.52 14.86 10.82
C THR A 33 29.94 16.32 10.74
N TYR A 34 29.55 17.12 11.74
CA TYR A 34 29.85 18.55 11.85
C TYR A 34 30.36 18.91 13.25
N LEU A 35 31.11 20.00 13.36
CA LEU A 35 31.42 20.62 14.64
C LEU A 35 30.22 21.45 15.12
N CYS A 36 29.85 21.29 16.39
CA CYS A 36 28.85 22.13 17.02
C CYS A 36 29.51 23.29 17.77
N PRO A 37 29.22 24.56 17.40
CA PRO A 37 29.60 25.72 18.19
C PRO A 37 29.08 25.62 19.64
N ASP A 38 29.87 26.09 20.61
CA ASP A 38 29.50 26.03 22.03
C ASP A 38 28.16 26.73 22.33
N GLU A 39 27.87 27.81 21.62
CA GLU A 39 26.61 28.55 21.69
C GLU A 39 25.39 27.72 21.31
N LEU A 40 25.54 26.72 20.43
CA LEU A 40 24.44 25.85 19.98
C LEU A 40 24.35 24.55 20.78
N ALA A 41 25.43 24.15 21.45
CA ALA A 41 25.54 22.87 22.13
C ALA A 41 24.46 22.64 23.20
N HIS A 42 24.00 23.71 23.87
CA HIS A 42 22.97 23.63 24.90
C HIS A 42 21.58 23.29 24.35
N LYS A 43 21.28 23.62 23.07
CA LYS A 43 20.00 23.32 22.41
C LYS A 43 19.98 21.96 21.72
N ALA A 44 21.15 21.38 21.46
CA ALA A 44 21.24 20.18 20.67
C ALA A 44 20.50 19.05 21.36
N GLU A 45 19.70 18.28 20.64
CA GLU A 45 19.14 16.99 21.07
C GLU A 45 18.89 16.12 19.83
N PRO A 46 19.03 14.79 19.91
CA PRO A 46 18.62 13.90 18.82
C PRO A 46 17.17 14.19 18.40
N GLY A 47 16.98 14.47 17.11
CA GLY A 47 15.69 14.80 16.50
C GLY A 47 15.47 16.28 16.26
N MET A 48 16.39 17.15 16.70
CA MET A 48 16.34 18.58 16.41
C MET A 48 16.51 18.84 14.90
N LEU A 49 15.77 19.82 14.40
CA LEU A 49 15.95 20.36 13.06
C LEU A 49 17.19 21.27 13.08
N VAL A 50 18.13 21.07 12.16
CA VAL A 50 19.40 21.81 12.12
C VAL A 50 19.67 22.35 10.74
N SER A 51 20.38 23.47 10.65
CA SER A 51 20.92 24.00 9.39
C SER A 51 22.43 23.79 9.35
N ALA A 52 22.94 23.23 8.25
CA ALA A 52 24.38 23.07 8.06
C ALA A 52 24.78 23.22 6.58
N PRO A 53 26.04 23.59 6.30
CA PRO A 53 26.54 23.70 4.93
C PRO A 53 26.76 22.31 4.30
N VAL A 54 26.05 22.04 3.21
CA VAL A 54 26.27 20.89 2.32
C VAL A 54 26.76 21.41 0.98
N ARG A 55 28.03 21.14 0.65
CA ARG A 55 28.74 21.78 -0.47
C ARG A 55 28.70 23.32 -0.35
N ASN A 56 27.98 24.00 -1.25
CA ASN A 56 27.90 25.46 -1.35
C ASN A 56 26.54 26.02 -0.93
N LYS A 57 25.70 25.23 -0.24
CA LYS A 57 24.36 25.63 0.21
C LYS A 57 24.16 25.28 1.67
N ILE A 58 23.40 26.10 2.40
CA ILE A 58 22.86 25.72 3.70
C ILE A 58 21.62 24.87 3.46
N VAL A 59 21.58 23.69 4.09
CA VAL A 59 20.49 22.72 3.96
C VAL A 59 19.99 22.38 5.36
N GLN A 60 18.68 22.18 5.50
CA GLN A 60 18.10 21.67 6.75
C GLN A 60 18.16 20.14 6.82
N GLY A 61 18.48 19.63 7.99
CA GLY A 61 18.58 18.20 8.30
C GLY A 61 18.16 17.91 9.74
N ILE A 62 18.29 16.66 10.16
CA ILE A 62 17.94 16.19 11.50
C ILE A 62 19.20 15.78 12.25
N LEU A 63 19.36 16.25 13.48
CA LEU A 63 20.44 15.82 14.37
C LEU A 63 20.19 14.38 14.83
N LEU A 64 21.12 13.46 14.54
CA LEU A 64 21.02 12.05 14.93
C LEU A 64 21.74 11.77 16.25
N SER A 65 22.97 12.26 16.39
CA SER A 65 23.84 11.99 17.54
C SER A 65 24.67 13.21 17.89
N LYS A 66 25.02 13.35 19.18
CA LYS A 66 25.92 14.38 19.72
C LYS A 66 27.36 13.90 19.90
N ASN A 67 27.59 12.60 19.78
CA ASN A 67 28.86 11.95 20.07
C ASN A 67 29.29 11.17 18.83
N ALA A 68 29.52 11.90 17.74
CA ALA A 68 30.02 11.31 16.50
C ALA A 68 31.55 11.24 16.55
N ASP A 69 32.11 10.14 16.08
CA ASP A 69 33.56 10.05 15.88
C ASP A 69 33.96 10.98 14.73
N PRO A 70 34.92 11.90 14.93
CA PRO A 70 35.33 12.81 13.87
C PRO A 70 35.96 12.03 12.71
N PRO A 71 35.45 12.16 11.46
CA PRO A 71 36.11 11.58 10.30
C PRO A 71 37.44 12.27 10.02
N ALA A 72 38.31 11.61 9.25
CA ALA A 72 39.57 12.20 8.81
C ALA A 72 39.32 13.43 7.90
N GLY A 73 39.83 14.59 8.30
CA GLY A 73 39.79 15.83 7.52
C GLY A 73 39.12 17.01 8.23
N PRO A 74 39.09 18.20 7.60
CA PRO A 74 38.50 19.40 8.19
C PRO A 74 36.97 19.28 8.27
N LEU A 75 36.42 19.59 9.45
CA LEU A 75 34.98 19.61 9.69
C LEU A 75 34.41 21.02 9.53
N LYS A 76 33.24 21.12 8.89
CA LYS A 76 32.46 22.37 8.86
C LYS A 76 31.67 22.50 10.18
N GLN A 77 31.34 23.72 10.55
CA GLN A 77 30.48 24.00 11.69
C GLN A 77 29.00 23.97 11.32
N LEU A 78 28.14 23.64 12.30
CA LEU A 78 26.69 23.83 12.21
C LEU A 78 26.37 25.32 12.08
N ALA A 79 25.38 25.63 11.25
CA ALA A 79 24.91 27.01 11.08
C ALA A 79 23.86 27.38 12.13
N ASP A 80 22.92 26.47 12.45
CA ASP A 80 21.86 26.72 13.44
C ASP A 80 21.18 25.43 13.94
N ILE A 81 20.54 25.49 15.11
CA ILE A 81 19.65 24.46 15.67
C ILE A 81 18.28 25.11 15.94
N HIS A 82 17.26 24.62 15.24
CA HIS A 82 15.92 25.23 15.21
C HIS A 82 14.99 24.68 16.28
N GLY A 83 14.22 25.58 16.90
CA GLY A 83 13.21 25.25 17.91
C GLY A 83 13.79 24.95 19.30
N GLU A 84 12.90 24.66 20.25
CA GLU A 84 13.26 24.33 21.64
C GLU A 84 13.15 22.83 21.94
N THR A 85 12.44 22.08 21.09
CA THR A 85 12.19 20.65 21.27
C THR A 85 12.43 19.89 19.98
N PRO A 86 12.84 18.60 20.04
CA PRO A 86 13.06 17.77 18.86
C PRO A 86 11.85 17.78 17.90
N ALA A 87 12.12 18.00 16.62
CA ALA A 87 11.11 17.90 15.57
C ALA A 87 10.73 16.43 15.33
N LEU A 88 11.68 15.51 15.42
CA LEU A 88 11.42 14.06 15.35
C LEU A 88 11.66 13.40 16.70
N SER A 89 10.76 12.51 17.10
CA SER A 89 10.93 11.71 18.30
C SER A 89 12.10 10.71 18.14
N LYS A 90 12.67 10.25 19.26
CA LYS A 90 13.65 9.14 19.25
C LYS A 90 13.10 7.88 18.59
N GLY A 91 11.80 7.63 18.72
CA GLY A 91 11.11 6.52 18.05
C GLY A 91 11.11 6.67 16.53
N MET A 92 10.84 7.88 16.02
CA MET A 92 10.95 8.19 14.60
C MET A 92 12.37 8.02 14.07
N LEU A 93 13.40 8.46 14.81
CA LEU A 93 14.80 8.23 14.40
C LEU A 93 15.12 6.73 14.27
N ARG A 94 14.66 5.92 15.22
CA ARG A 94 14.80 4.45 15.18
C ARG A 94 14.03 3.83 14.02
N LEU A 95 12.84 4.34 13.72
CA LEU A 95 12.06 3.91 12.57
C LEU A 95 12.81 4.18 11.26
N LEU A 96 13.35 5.38 11.07
CA LEU A 96 14.11 5.73 9.86
C LEU A 96 15.35 4.85 9.70
N ALA A 97 16.06 4.57 10.79
CA ALA A 97 17.19 3.64 10.80
C ALA A 97 16.78 2.20 10.45
N TRP A 98 15.68 1.71 11.04
CA TRP A 98 15.12 0.39 10.72
C TRP A 98 14.69 0.30 9.27
N MET A 99 14.02 1.33 8.72
CA MET A 99 13.61 1.35 7.32
C MET A 99 14.80 1.34 6.38
N SER A 100 15.85 2.10 6.69
CA SER A 100 17.10 2.10 5.93
C SER A 100 17.73 0.70 5.90
N ASP A 101 17.75 0.02 7.05
CA ASP A 101 18.29 -1.34 7.15
C ASP A 101 17.40 -2.37 6.40
N TYR A 102 16.09 -2.33 6.69
CA TYR A 102 15.10 -3.29 6.20
C TYR A 102 14.96 -3.23 4.68
N TYR A 103 14.83 -2.02 4.11
CA TYR A 103 14.62 -1.80 2.68
C TYR A 103 15.93 -1.59 1.90
N ILE A 104 17.09 -1.77 2.55
CA ILE A 104 18.43 -1.67 1.93
C ILE A 104 18.58 -0.34 1.18
N ALA A 105 18.28 0.75 1.89
CA ALA A 105 18.19 2.08 1.33
C ALA A 105 19.09 3.05 2.12
N LYS A 106 19.62 4.08 1.46
CA LYS A 106 20.40 5.11 2.14
C LYS A 106 19.51 5.90 3.12
N PRO A 107 19.94 6.17 4.36
CA PRO A 107 19.14 6.88 5.36
C PRO A 107 18.57 8.22 4.87
N GLY A 108 19.32 9.01 4.09
CA GLY A 108 18.83 10.30 3.62
C GLY A 108 17.75 10.18 2.52
N VAL A 109 17.72 9.07 1.77
CA VAL A 109 16.63 8.77 0.83
C VAL A 109 15.37 8.39 1.60
N ILE A 110 15.50 7.59 2.65
CA ILE A 110 14.40 7.27 3.56
C ILE A 110 13.82 8.55 4.15
N LEU A 111 14.66 9.42 4.72
CA LEU A 111 14.23 10.69 5.30
C LEU A 111 13.47 11.53 4.27
N LYS A 112 14.02 11.69 3.06
CA LYS A 112 13.41 12.47 1.98
C LYS A 112 12.04 11.96 1.53
N GLN A 113 11.84 10.64 1.51
CA GLN A 113 10.63 10.03 0.97
C GLN A 113 9.53 9.79 2.01
N THR A 114 9.89 9.73 3.28
CA THR A 114 8.95 9.40 4.36
C THR A 114 8.51 10.64 5.11
N VAL A 115 9.45 11.48 5.57
CA VAL A 115 9.15 12.67 6.36
C VAL A 115 8.66 13.79 5.45
N PRO A 116 7.53 14.45 5.76
CA PRO A 116 7.00 15.52 4.93
C PRO A 116 8.02 16.65 4.68
N ALA A 117 8.16 17.06 3.41
CA ALA A 117 9.16 18.06 3.01
C ALA A 117 8.93 19.42 3.68
N GLU A 118 7.70 19.71 4.07
CA GLU A 118 7.30 20.92 4.80
C GLU A 118 7.98 21.06 6.17
N LEU A 119 8.56 19.98 6.71
CA LEU A 119 9.42 20.06 7.89
C LEU A 119 10.73 20.82 7.60
N PHE A 120 11.24 20.75 6.37
CA PHE A 120 12.53 21.31 5.95
C PHE A 120 12.41 22.56 5.09
N GLU A 121 11.25 22.79 4.47
CA GLU A 121 11.06 23.87 3.51
C GLU A 121 9.79 24.67 3.82
N ARG A 122 9.94 25.80 4.52
CA ARG A 122 8.81 26.71 4.78
C ARG A 122 8.36 27.40 3.49
N THR A 123 7.05 27.40 3.28
CA THR A 123 6.43 28.01 2.09
C THR A 123 5.48 29.12 2.53
N LYS A 124 5.66 30.33 1.99
CA LYS A 124 4.73 31.44 2.24
C LYS A 124 3.35 31.10 1.67
N GLN A 125 2.30 31.49 2.40
CA GLN A 125 0.92 31.24 2.03
C GLN A 125 0.59 31.80 0.63
N ARG A 126 -0.26 31.07 -0.10
CA ARG A 126 -1.07 31.58 -1.20
C ARG A 126 -2.48 31.07 -1.01
N GLY A 127 -3.47 31.98 -0.98
CA GLY A 127 -4.91 31.77 -1.09
C GLY A 127 -5.52 30.56 -0.37
N ARG A 128 -6.41 30.82 0.59
CA ARG A 128 -7.26 29.81 1.22
C ARG A 128 -8.24 29.27 0.17
N LYS A 129 -8.07 28.03 -0.27
CA LYS A 129 -9.11 27.30 -1.03
C LYS A 129 -9.80 26.37 -0.06
N ASP A 130 -11.06 26.62 0.26
CA ASP A 130 -11.79 25.78 1.21
C ASP A 130 -11.80 24.33 0.75
N LEU A 131 -11.75 23.41 1.71
CA LEU A 131 -11.99 22.01 1.42
C LEU A 131 -13.44 21.89 0.90
N PRO A 132 -13.68 21.12 -0.16
CA PRO A 132 -15.04 20.82 -0.57
C PRO A 132 -15.80 20.20 0.61
N ASP A 133 -17.11 20.43 0.68
CA ASP A 133 -17.94 19.82 1.71
C ASP A 133 -17.87 18.28 1.58
N GLY A 134 -17.61 17.59 2.69
CA GLY A 134 -17.41 16.15 2.75
C GLY A 134 -18.70 15.34 2.72
N GLY A 135 -19.85 16.02 2.79
CA GLY A 135 -21.15 15.38 3.03
C GLY A 135 -21.27 14.85 4.45
N GLU A 136 -22.51 14.60 4.90
CA GLU A 136 -22.75 14.02 6.21
C GLU A 136 -22.59 12.49 6.15
N LEU A 137 -21.79 11.94 7.07
CA LEU A 137 -21.59 10.50 7.21
C LEU A 137 -22.32 9.98 8.45
N THR A 138 -23.22 9.01 8.26
CA THR A 138 -23.81 8.28 9.39
C THR A 138 -22.94 7.09 9.76
N LEU A 139 -22.26 7.19 10.90
CA LEU A 139 -21.45 6.11 11.44
C LEU A 139 -22.31 5.06 12.17
N PRO A 140 -22.07 3.75 11.98
CA PRO A 140 -22.77 2.72 12.73
C PRO A 140 -22.38 2.74 14.21
N GLU A 141 -23.25 2.20 15.06
CA GLU A 141 -22.95 2.02 16.47
C GLU A 141 -21.84 0.97 16.67
N VAL A 142 -20.94 1.23 17.62
CA VAL A 142 -19.84 0.34 17.98
C VAL A 142 -19.99 -0.07 19.42
N ARG A 143 -20.05 -1.40 19.67
CA ARG A 143 -20.05 -1.93 21.03
C ARG A 143 -18.70 -1.62 21.68
N GLN A 144 -18.72 -0.87 22.78
CA GLN A 144 -17.50 -0.50 23.49
C GLN A 144 -16.69 -1.73 23.94
N GLU A 145 -17.37 -2.84 24.25
CA GLU A 145 -16.78 -4.13 24.59
C GLU A 145 -15.81 -4.66 23.53
N ASP A 146 -16.12 -4.48 22.24
CA ASP A 146 -15.26 -4.92 21.13
C ASP A 146 -13.92 -4.18 21.14
N LEU A 147 -13.92 -2.94 21.63
CA LEU A 147 -12.76 -2.03 21.62
C LEU A 147 -12.04 -1.93 22.97
N LEU A 148 -12.58 -2.52 24.05
CA LEU A 148 -11.96 -2.53 25.39
C LEU A 148 -10.48 -2.93 25.40
N PRO A 149 -10.04 -3.96 24.65
CA PRO A 149 -8.61 -4.32 24.62
C PRO A 149 -7.74 -3.19 24.06
N VAL A 150 -8.25 -2.44 23.08
CA VAL A 150 -7.54 -1.34 22.43
C VAL A 150 -7.52 -0.12 23.34
N THR A 151 -8.67 0.28 23.89
CA THR A 151 -8.77 1.45 24.80
C THR A 151 -7.93 1.25 26.06
N GLY A 152 -7.90 0.03 26.62
CA GLY A 152 -7.01 -0.33 27.72
C GLY A 152 -5.54 -0.17 27.36
N SER A 153 -5.11 -0.68 26.20
CA SER A 153 -3.71 -0.55 25.72
C SER A 153 -3.30 0.92 25.48
N VAL A 154 -4.22 1.74 24.93
CA VAL A 154 -4.02 3.18 24.72
C VAL A 154 -3.84 3.89 26.07
N SER A 155 -4.69 3.59 27.05
CA SER A 155 -4.66 4.18 28.39
C SER A 155 -3.39 3.81 29.16
N GLU A 156 -2.96 2.56 29.06
CA GLU A 156 -1.74 2.05 29.69
C GLU A 156 -0.44 2.49 28.99
N LYS A 157 -0.53 3.12 27.81
CA LYS A 157 0.62 3.54 26.99
C LYS A 157 1.58 2.39 26.69
N LYS A 158 1.01 1.21 26.38
CA LYS A 158 1.77 0.02 26.00
C LYS A 158 1.75 -0.16 24.50
N TYR A 159 2.86 -0.67 23.97
CA TYR A 159 2.87 -1.18 22.60
C TYR A 159 2.09 -2.49 22.55
N ARG A 160 1.05 -2.49 21.73
CA ARG A 160 0.35 -3.69 21.29
C ARG A 160 -0.22 -3.42 19.91
N THR A 161 -0.23 -4.44 19.06
CA THR A 161 -0.86 -4.38 17.76
C THR A 161 -2.14 -5.20 17.76
N PHE A 162 -3.22 -4.57 17.36
CA PHE A 162 -4.54 -5.17 17.21
C PHE A 162 -4.86 -5.30 15.72
N LEU A 163 -5.52 -6.40 15.37
CA LEU A 163 -6.11 -6.59 14.05
C LEU A 163 -7.62 -6.61 14.22
N LEU A 164 -8.30 -5.55 13.79
CA LEU A 164 -9.74 -5.49 13.72
C LEU A 164 -10.21 -6.09 12.39
N HIS A 165 -10.82 -7.27 12.46
CA HIS A 165 -11.58 -7.83 11.34
C HIS A 165 -12.95 -7.15 11.32
N SER A 166 -12.99 -6.00 10.65
CA SER A 166 -14.13 -5.09 10.70
C SER A 166 -15.36 -5.71 10.03
N PRO A 167 -16.55 -5.56 10.63
CA PRO A 167 -17.80 -5.84 9.94
C PRO A 167 -17.90 -5.05 8.65
N SER A 168 -17.68 -3.75 8.58
CA SER A 168 -17.82 -2.92 7.35
C SER A 168 -16.75 -1.82 7.27
N ASP A 169 -16.65 -1.17 6.11
CA ASP A 169 -15.82 0.03 5.96
C ASP A 169 -16.23 1.14 6.94
N LEU A 170 -17.53 1.38 7.10
CA LEU A 170 -18.06 2.40 8.00
C LEU A 170 -17.82 2.06 9.47
N TYR A 171 -17.81 0.78 9.83
CA TYR A 171 -17.44 0.34 11.17
C TYR A 171 -15.96 0.66 11.46
N GLU A 172 -15.06 0.63 10.46
CA GLU A 172 -13.66 1.06 10.66
C GLU A 172 -13.59 2.53 11.10
N TYR A 173 -14.37 3.40 10.46
CA TYR A 173 -14.44 4.83 10.80
C TYR A 173 -15.07 5.05 12.17
N ALA A 174 -16.17 4.35 12.47
CA ALA A 174 -16.83 4.42 13.76
C ALA A 174 -15.92 3.93 14.91
N ALA A 175 -15.17 2.85 14.68
CA ALA A 175 -14.22 2.34 15.66
C ALA A 175 -13.11 3.35 15.96
N VAL A 176 -12.54 3.97 14.92
CA VAL A 176 -11.53 5.03 15.12
C VAL A 176 -12.14 6.23 15.84
N ALA A 177 -13.31 6.70 15.42
CA ALA A 177 -14.00 7.82 16.07
C ALA A 177 -14.22 7.55 17.56
N SER A 178 -14.62 6.33 17.93
CA SER A 178 -14.77 5.89 19.33
C SER A 178 -13.43 5.87 20.09
N LEU A 179 -12.38 5.27 19.51
CA LEU A 179 -11.05 5.19 20.15
C LEU A 179 -10.42 6.56 20.41
N LEU A 180 -10.71 7.55 19.56
CA LEU A 180 -10.22 8.92 19.71
C LEU A 180 -10.79 9.65 20.95
N GLN A 181 -11.85 9.14 21.56
CA GLN A 181 -12.35 9.67 22.84
C GLN A 181 -11.35 9.41 23.99
N THR A 182 -10.58 8.31 23.91
CA THR A 182 -9.56 7.93 24.90
C THR A 182 -8.15 8.33 24.47
N ALA A 183 -7.88 8.39 23.16
CA ALA A 183 -6.57 8.70 22.63
C ALA A 183 -6.24 10.21 22.75
N THR A 184 -5.06 10.52 23.31
CA THR A 184 -4.61 11.93 23.42
C THR A 184 -4.06 12.46 22.10
N ASN A 185 -3.37 11.62 21.34
CA ASN A 185 -2.76 11.98 20.06
C ASN A 185 -2.82 10.75 19.14
N ALA A 186 -3.17 10.94 17.88
CA ALA A 186 -3.39 9.84 16.96
C ALA A 186 -2.93 10.12 15.54
N VAL A 187 -2.53 9.05 14.86
CA VAL A 187 -2.29 9.04 13.42
C VAL A 187 -3.25 8.05 12.78
N VAL A 188 -4.09 8.53 11.89
CA VAL A 188 -5.09 7.74 11.16
C VAL A 188 -4.72 7.72 9.69
N VAL A 189 -4.43 6.53 9.18
CA VAL A 189 -3.94 6.31 7.82
C VAL A 189 -4.97 5.52 7.04
N VAL A 190 -5.35 6.04 5.89
CA VAL A 190 -6.27 5.42 4.92
C VAL A 190 -5.57 5.30 3.55
N PRO A 191 -5.99 4.38 2.66
CA PRO A 191 -5.24 4.13 1.43
C PRO A 191 -5.39 5.22 0.38
N GLU A 192 -6.47 5.99 0.42
CA GLU A 192 -6.89 6.89 -0.65
C GLU A 192 -7.24 8.29 -0.14
N ILE A 193 -7.04 9.30 -0.99
CA ILE A 193 -7.33 10.70 -0.66
C ILE A 193 -8.83 10.93 -0.42
N ALA A 194 -9.71 10.34 -1.24
CA ALA A 194 -11.15 10.48 -1.08
C ALA A 194 -11.64 9.98 0.29
N ARG A 195 -11.09 8.85 0.76
CA ARG A 195 -11.35 8.31 2.10
C ARG A 195 -10.78 9.19 3.19
N ALA A 196 -9.58 9.75 2.97
CA ALA A 196 -8.92 10.62 3.94
C ALA A 196 -9.75 11.88 4.19
N GLU A 197 -10.31 12.46 3.13
CA GLU A 197 -11.16 13.63 3.23
C GLU A 197 -12.50 13.31 3.89
N THR A 198 -13.17 12.23 3.46
CA THR A 198 -14.42 11.78 4.09
C THR A 198 -14.25 11.61 5.61
N LEU A 199 -13.18 10.90 6.01
CA LEU A 199 -12.88 10.67 7.43
C LEU A 199 -12.42 11.95 8.14
N PHE A 200 -11.68 12.84 7.47
CA PHE A 200 -11.26 14.12 8.03
C PHE A 200 -12.47 14.98 8.39
N HIS A 201 -13.46 15.12 7.49
CA HIS A 201 -14.65 15.93 7.75
C HIS A 201 -15.46 15.41 8.94
N GLU A 202 -15.64 14.08 9.02
CA GLU A 202 -16.35 13.47 10.15
C GLU A 202 -15.58 13.66 11.47
N LEU A 203 -14.26 13.44 11.47
CA LEU A 203 -13.45 13.61 12.68
C LEU A 203 -13.30 15.07 13.10
N ASP A 204 -13.21 16.02 12.16
CA ASP A 204 -13.14 17.46 12.48
C ASP A 204 -14.47 17.97 13.05
N ARG A 205 -15.61 17.40 12.62
CA ARG A 205 -16.92 17.64 13.25
C ARG A 205 -16.97 17.14 14.69
N LEU A 206 -16.45 15.93 14.94
CA LEU A 206 -16.46 15.31 16.27
C LEU A 206 -15.40 15.92 17.22
N TYR A 207 -14.27 16.38 16.69
CA TYR A 207 -13.11 16.87 17.44
C TYR A 207 -12.59 18.21 16.87
N PRO A 208 -13.40 19.28 16.89
CA PRO A 208 -13.09 20.53 16.22
C PRO A 208 -11.79 21.15 16.74
N GLY A 209 -10.93 21.59 15.81
CA GLY A 209 -9.67 22.27 16.12
C GLY A 209 -8.50 21.35 16.48
N ARG A 210 -8.74 20.04 16.64
CA ARG A 210 -7.72 19.02 16.97
C ARG A 210 -7.19 18.26 15.75
N VAL A 211 -7.99 18.20 14.69
CA VAL A 211 -7.74 17.36 13.51
C VAL A 211 -7.03 18.14 12.41
N CYS A 212 -6.07 17.50 11.74
CA CYS A 212 -5.49 17.99 10.50
C CYS A 212 -5.35 16.87 9.47
N MET A 213 -5.15 17.26 8.21
CA MET A 213 -5.05 16.31 7.11
C MET A 213 -3.68 16.36 6.43
N LEU A 214 -3.11 15.21 6.07
CA LEU A 214 -1.85 15.11 5.31
C LEU A 214 -1.94 14.09 4.16
N HIS A 215 -2.00 14.58 2.92
CA HIS A 215 -1.81 13.77 1.71
C HIS A 215 -1.03 14.52 0.61
N SER A 216 -0.56 13.79 -0.40
CA SER A 216 0.34 14.31 -1.44
C SER A 216 -0.28 15.35 -2.38
N ASP A 217 -1.59 15.30 -2.60
CA ASP A 217 -2.33 16.22 -3.51
C ASP A 217 -2.70 17.57 -2.85
N MET A 218 -2.35 17.76 -1.57
CA MET A 218 -2.63 19.02 -0.88
C MET A 218 -1.71 20.15 -1.35
N ALA A 219 -2.29 21.35 -1.44
CA ALA A 219 -1.51 22.56 -1.65
C ALA A 219 -0.40 22.71 -0.61
N ARG A 220 0.82 22.99 -1.09
CA ARG A 220 2.04 23.08 -0.27
C ARG A 220 1.91 24.07 0.89
N GLY A 221 1.19 25.19 0.69
CA GLY A 221 0.91 26.16 1.75
C GLY A 221 0.09 25.57 2.91
N ARG A 222 -0.98 24.82 2.60
CA ARG A 222 -1.81 24.14 3.61
C ARG A 222 -1.05 23.03 4.33
N ARG A 223 -0.22 22.26 3.61
CA ARG A 223 0.67 21.27 4.25
C ARG A 223 1.66 21.93 5.22
N SER A 224 2.17 23.11 4.87
CA SER A 224 3.08 23.87 5.74
C SER A 224 2.36 24.36 7.01
N GLU A 225 1.14 24.87 6.88
CA GLU A 225 0.30 25.28 8.01
C GLU A 225 0.00 24.12 8.96
N TYR A 226 -0.43 22.97 8.43
CA TYR A 226 -0.68 21.80 9.26
C TYR A 226 0.60 21.27 9.89
N MET A 227 1.74 21.32 9.20
CA MET A 227 3.03 20.95 9.79
C MET A 227 3.40 21.85 10.97
N GLU A 228 3.25 23.16 10.84
CA GLU A 228 3.47 24.11 11.95
C GLU A 228 2.48 23.85 13.10
N GLY A 229 1.22 23.55 12.79
CA GLY A 229 0.22 23.17 13.78
C GLY A 229 0.54 21.86 14.51
N ILE A 230 1.08 20.85 13.81
CA ILE A 230 1.54 19.59 14.41
C ILE A 230 2.73 19.84 15.35
N LEU A 231 3.72 20.62 14.90
CA LEU A 231 4.93 20.91 15.69
C LEU A 231 4.65 21.77 16.92
N SER A 232 3.72 22.74 16.80
CA SER A 232 3.27 23.56 17.94
C SER A 232 2.36 22.78 18.91
N GLY A 233 1.75 21.68 18.46
CA GLY A 233 0.80 20.89 19.24
C GLY A 233 -0.66 21.36 19.12
N LYS A 234 -0.94 22.28 18.18
CA LYS A 234 -2.32 22.69 17.82
C LYS A 234 -3.14 21.50 17.30
N TYR A 235 -2.52 20.69 16.44
CA TYR A 235 -3.16 19.48 15.90
C TYR A 235 -2.54 18.24 16.52
N ASP A 236 -3.36 17.43 17.17
CA ASP A 236 -2.96 16.17 17.81
C ASP A 236 -3.53 14.92 17.14
N ILE A 237 -4.47 15.09 16.21
CA ILE A 237 -5.03 14.03 15.37
C ILE A 237 -4.64 14.31 13.92
N VAL A 238 -3.85 13.41 13.33
CA VAL A 238 -3.42 13.51 11.94
C VAL A 238 -4.12 12.44 11.12
N VAL A 239 -4.94 12.86 10.16
CA VAL A 239 -5.62 11.97 9.21
C VAL A 239 -4.96 12.09 7.85
N GLY A 240 -4.80 11.00 7.11
CA GLY A 240 -4.32 11.12 5.74
C GLY A 240 -3.98 9.81 5.08
N THR A 241 -3.21 9.92 4.00
CA THR A 241 -2.68 8.75 3.30
C THR A 241 -1.32 8.36 3.88
N ARG A 242 -0.48 7.65 3.11
CA ARG A 242 0.85 7.18 3.51
C ARG A 242 1.72 8.22 4.22
N MET A 243 1.63 9.48 3.81
CA MET A 243 2.40 10.59 4.37
C MET A 243 2.04 10.88 5.83
N ALA A 244 0.77 10.70 6.23
CA ALA A 244 0.32 10.91 7.60
C ALA A 244 1.05 10.00 8.60
N LEU A 245 1.43 8.78 8.18
CA LEU A 245 2.19 7.84 9.02
C LEU A 245 3.50 8.43 9.52
N PHE A 246 4.09 9.41 8.83
CA PHE A 246 5.38 9.99 9.21
C PHE A 246 5.25 11.41 9.78
N ALA A 247 4.02 11.82 10.13
CA ALA A 247 3.76 13.10 10.76
C ALA A 247 4.51 13.21 12.12
N PRO A 248 5.23 14.32 12.35
CA PRO A 248 6.10 14.50 13.52
C PRO A 248 5.32 14.93 14.77
N LEU A 249 4.36 14.11 15.20
CA LEU A 249 3.70 14.31 16.49
C LEU A 249 4.71 14.12 17.64
N LYS A 250 4.70 15.02 18.63
CA LYS A 250 5.57 14.94 19.81
C LYS A 250 5.39 13.63 20.58
N LYS A 251 4.14 13.15 20.66
CA LYS A 251 3.73 11.87 21.24
C LYS A 251 2.61 11.28 20.40
N VAL A 252 2.58 9.96 20.27
CA VAL A 252 1.48 9.24 19.62
C VAL A 252 0.97 8.19 20.58
N SER A 253 -0.35 8.17 20.81
CA SER A 253 -1.02 7.19 21.68
C SER A 253 -1.73 6.08 20.89
N LEU A 254 -2.10 6.38 19.63
CA LEU A 254 -2.76 5.47 18.72
C LEU A 254 -2.25 5.69 17.28
N ILE A 255 -1.90 4.60 16.60
CA ILE A 255 -1.72 4.57 15.14
C ILE A 255 -2.80 3.65 14.58
N ALA A 256 -3.75 4.19 13.82
CA ALA A 256 -4.79 3.43 13.15
C ALA A 256 -4.51 3.37 11.64
N LEU A 257 -4.38 2.18 11.08
CA LEU A 257 -4.22 1.95 9.64
C LEU A 257 -5.42 1.16 9.13
N LEU A 258 -6.31 1.84 8.42
CA LEU A 258 -7.58 1.29 7.94
C LEU A 258 -7.42 0.67 6.54
N HIS A 259 -8.28 -0.28 6.19
CA HIS A 259 -8.13 -1.07 4.97
C HIS A 259 -6.71 -1.62 4.78
N GLU A 260 -6.12 -2.20 5.82
CA GLU A 260 -4.72 -2.61 5.87
C GLU A 260 -4.19 -3.45 4.69
N PRO A 261 -4.96 -4.34 4.02
CA PRO A 261 -4.44 -5.12 2.90
C PRO A 261 -4.31 -4.31 1.60
N SER A 262 -4.73 -3.04 1.57
CA SER A 262 -4.76 -2.23 0.35
C SER A 262 -3.37 -2.13 -0.31
N SER A 263 -3.32 -2.37 -1.63
CA SER A 263 -2.08 -2.25 -2.42
C SER A 263 -1.51 -0.84 -2.45
N PHE A 264 -2.33 0.19 -2.18
CA PHE A 264 -1.87 1.58 -2.09
C PHE A 264 -0.87 1.81 -0.95
N TYR A 265 -0.78 0.89 0.02
CA TYR A 265 0.20 0.95 1.10
C TYR A 265 1.59 0.45 0.72
N LYS A 266 1.77 -0.14 -0.46
CA LYS A 266 3.08 -0.42 -1.03
C LYS A 266 3.52 0.77 -1.89
N MET A 267 4.73 1.27 -1.66
CA MET A 267 5.33 2.30 -2.53
C MET A 267 5.78 1.68 -3.85
N GLU A 268 5.48 2.35 -4.96
CA GLU A 268 5.80 1.88 -6.32
C GLU A 268 7.06 2.54 -6.91
N GLU A 269 7.43 3.72 -6.42
CA GLU A 269 8.60 4.47 -6.89
C GLU A 269 9.52 4.81 -5.72
N GLY A 270 10.83 4.87 -6.00
CA GLY A 270 11.82 5.19 -4.97
C GLY A 270 12.12 3.99 -4.08
N ILE A 271 12.01 4.16 -2.77
CA ILE A 271 12.13 3.07 -1.80
C ILE A 271 10.77 2.40 -1.64
N LEU A 272 10.71 1.11 -1.96
CA LEU A 272 9.48 0.33 -2.08
C LEU A 272 9.02 -0.20 -0.72
N TYR A 273 8.83 0.69 0.25
CA TYR A 273 8.38 0.32 1.59
C TYR A 273 6.88 0.03 1.68
N HIS A 274 6.49 -0.75 2.68
CA HIS A 274 5.09 -1.03 3.01
C HIS A 274 4.65 -0.26 4.26
N VAL A 275 3.57 0.51 4.15
CA VAL A 275 3.09 1.43 5.19
C VAL A 275 2.60 0.69 6.42
N ARG A 276 1.89 -0.44 6.26
CA ARG A 276 1.50 -1.33 7.38
C ARG A 276 2.69 -1.73 8.24
N ASP A 277 3.77 -2.23 7.63
CA ASP A 277 4.92 -2.72 8.38
C ASP A 277 5.63 -1.53 9.07
N ALA A 278 5.74 -0.39 8.38
CA ALA A 278 6.23 0.84 9.00
C ALA A 278 5.34 1.34 10.16
N ALA A 279 4.02 1.16 10.09
CA ALA A 279 3.08 1.54 11.16
C ALA A 279 3.26 0.67 12.41
N VAL A 280 3.37 -0.64 12.22
CA VAL A 280 3.65 -1.59 13.32
C VAL A 280 5.00 -1.28 13.97
N MET A 281 6.03 -1.00 13.16
CA MET A 281 7.36 -0.66 13.67
C MET A 281 7.42 0.73 14.31
N ARG A 282 6.68 1.72 13.79
CA ARG A 282 6.51 3.02 14.46
C ARG A 282 5.87 2.82 15.83
N GLY A 283 4.80 2.01 15.87
CA GLY A 283 4.16 1.51 17.08
C GLY A 283 5.16 1.01 18.11
N PHE A 284 6.00 0.07 17.68
CA PHE A 284 7.01 -0.57 18.52
C PHE A 284 8.05 0.43 19.03
N PHE A 285 8.61 1.27 18.17
CA PHE A 285 9.67 2.21 18.55
C PHE A 285 9.18 3.39 19.39
N GLU A 286 7.93 3.82 19.20
CA GLU A 286 7.29 4.87 20.00
C GLU A 286 6.53 4.34 21.22
N LYS A 287 6.48 3.02 21.41
CA LYS A 287 5.73 2.34 22.48
C LYS A 287 4.23 2.68 22.48
N THR A 288 3.63 2.70 21.30
CA THR A 288 2.24 3.15 21.11
C THR A 288 1.33 2.04 20.59
N THR A 289 0.03 2.17 20.83
CA THR A 289 -0.95 1.16 20.37
C THR A 289 -1.16 1.29 18.86
N VAL A 290 -1.18 0.14 18.16
CA VAL A 290 -1.43 0.08 16.71
C VAL A 290 -2.72 -0.67 16.46
N LEU A 291 -3.64 -0.08 15.72
CA LEU A 291 -4.82 -0.72 15.18
C LEU A 291 -4.66 -0.90 13.68
N LEU A 292 -4.56 -2.15 13.23
CA LEU A 292 -4.75 -2.50 11.83
C LEU A 292 -6.21 -2.91 11.65
N SER A 293 -6.90 -2.37 10.67
CA SER A 293 -8.31 -2.66 10.44
C SER A 293 -8.58 -2.99 8.98
N SER A 294 -9.48 -3.95 8.75
CA SER A 294 -10.03 -4.24 7.42
C SER A 294 -11.24 -5.16 7.52
N VAL A 295 -12.17 -4.98 6.58
CA VAL A 295 -13.23 -5.96 6.29
C VAL A 295 -12.69 -7.35 5.91
N SER A 296 -11.57 -7.40 5.22
CA SER A 296 -10.96 -8.65 4.75
C SER A 296 -9.45 -8.54 4.96
N PRO A 297 -8.95 -8.78 6.19
CA PRO A 297 -7.53 -8.68 6.50
C PRO A 297 -6.63 -9.38 5.47
N SER A 298 -5.38 -8.98 5.38
CA SER A 298 -4.38 -9.73 4.64
C SER A 298 -4.07 -11.04 5.35
N ILE A 299 -3.68 -12.05 4.58
CA ILE A 299 -3.23 -13.34 5.10
C ILE A 299 -2.02 -13.15 6.03
N ASP A 300 -1.14 -12.19 5.72
CA ASP A 300 0.02 -11.84 6.55
C ASP A 300 -0.39 -11.30 7.94
N SER A 301 -1.32 -10.34 7.99
CA SER A 301 -1.80 -9.77 9.24
C SER A 301 -2.57 -10.80 10.07
N TYR A 302 -3.41 -11.60 9.42
CA TYR A 302 -4.17 -12.65 10.11
C TYR A 302 -3.23 -13.73 10.66
N TYR A 303 -2.19 -14.12 9.91
CA TYR A 303 -1.15 -15.04 10.40
C TYR A 303 -0.38 -14.47 11.61
N ASN A 304 -0.05 -13.18 11.61
CA ASN A 304 0.55 -12.52 12.77
C ASN A 304 -0.38 -12.54 13.98
N ALA A 305 -1.70 -12.46 13.78
CA ALA A 305 -2.67 -12.63 14.87
C ALA A 305 -2.73 -14.08 15.38
N LEU A 306 -2.79 -15.06 14.47
CA LEU A 306 -2.77 -16.49 14.83
C LEU A 306 -1.48 -16.91 15.55
N SER A 307 -0.35 -16.27 15.24
CA SER A 307 0.93 -16.52 15.90
C SER A 307 1.14 -15.71 17.19
N GLY A 308 0.12 -14.95 17.64
CA GLY A 308 0.16 -14.18 18.89
C GLY A 308 0.94 -12.86 18.82
N LYS A 309 1.45 -12.47 17.64
CA LYS A 309 2.10 -11.16 17.47
C LYS A 309 1.09 -10.02 17.48
N TYR A 310 -0.09 -10.24 16.88
CA TYR A 310 -1.21 -9.31 16.93
C TYR A 310 -2.35 -9.90 17.78
N THR A 311 -3.19 -9.03 18.33
CA THR A 311 -4.44 -9.45 19.00
C THR A 311 -5.60 -9.26 18.04
N LEU A 312 -6.27 -10.36 17.67
CA LEU A 312 -7.42 -10.34 16.77
C LEU A 312 -8.67 -9.87 17.51
N ILE A 313 -9.39 -8.91 16.92
CA ILE A 313 -10.70 -8.43 17.37
C ILE A 313 -11.70 -8.74 16.25
N ARG A 314 -12.80 -9.43 16.61
CA ARG A 314 -13.87 -9.81 15.69
C ARG A 314 -15.22 -9.41 16.29
N PRO A 315 -15.71 -8.21 15.96
CA PRO A 315 -17.04 -7.79 16.37
C PRO A 315 -18.11 -8.74 15.84
N GLU A 316 -19.17 -8.95 16.62
CA GLU A 316 -20.31 -9.82 16.25
C GLU A 316 -21.39 -9.10 15.43
N ALA A 317 -21.15 -7.85 15.00
CA ALA A 317 -22.17 -7.04 14.35
C ALA A 317 -22.68 -7.66 13.03
N ASP A 318 -23.98 -7.97 12.97
CA ASP A 318 -24.64 -8.33 11.72
C ASP A 318 -25.03 -7.06 10.95
N ILE A 319 -24.33 -6.82 9.86
CA ILE A 319 -24.53 -5.67 8.97
C ILE A 319 -25.42 -6.02 7.76
N GLY A 320 -26.11 -7.17 7.77
CA GLY A 320 -27.11 -7.52 6.75
C GLY A 320 -26.51 -7.67 5.34
N ARG A 321 -25.26 -8.15 5.25
CA ARG A 321 -24.55 -8.28 3.98
C ARG A 321 -25.24 -9.28 3.05
N PRO A 322 -25.41 -8.93 1.75
CA PRO A 322 -26.03 -9.83 0.80
C PRO A 322 -25.17 -11.08 0.61
N ARG A 323 -25.79 -12.25 0.76
CA ARG A 323 -25.15 -13.52 0.37
C ARG A 323 -25.08 -13.58 -1.16
N PRO A 324 -23.90 -13.77 -1.75
CA PRO A 324 -23.77 -13.79 -3.19
C PRO A 324 -24.36 -15.07 -3.79
N THR A 325 -25.06 -14.91 -4.91
CA THR A 325 -25.48 -16.01 -5.77
C THR A 325 -24.34 -16.32 -6.75
N ILE A 326 -23.84 -17.56 -6.74
CA ILE A 326 -22.80 -18.01 -7.66
C ILE A 326 -23.48 -18.71 -8.84
N VAL A 327 -23.24 -18.20 -10.05
CA VAL A 327 -23.79 -18.75 -11.30
C VAL A 327 -22.68 -19.45 -12.08
N ASP A 328 -22.87 -20.74 -12.35
CA ASP A 328 -21.99 -21.54 -13.20
C ASP A 328 -22.26 -21.26 -14.69
N MET A 329 -21.36 -20.50 -15.32
CA MET A 329 -21.47 -20.08 -16.71
C MET A 329 -21.29 -21.22 -17.73
N ARG A 330 -20.90 -22.42 -17.30
CA ARG A 330 -20.82 -23.61 -18.16
C ARG A 330 -22.20 -24.17 -18.47
N PHE A 331 -23.09 -24.17 -17.48
CA PHE A 331 -24.42 -24.79 -17.57
C PHE A 331 -25.58 -23.78 -17.56
N SER A 332 -25.33 -22.52 -17.17
CA SER A 332 -26.37 -21.50 -17.13
C SER A 332 -26.98 -21.21 -18.51
N LYS A 333 -28.28 -20.92 -18.56
CA LYS A 333 -28.90 -20.26 -19.71
C LYS A 333 -28.31 -18.86 -19.85
N LYS A 334 -27.81 -18.51 -21.04
CA LYS A 334 -27.14 -17.24 -21.32
C LYS A 334 -28.10 -16.26 -21.99
N ALA A 335 -28.14 -15.02 -21.52
CA ALA A 335 -28.82 -13.91 -22.22
C ALA A 335 -27.90 -13.29 -23.27
N SER A 336 -26.60 -13.24 -22.97
CA SER A 336 -25.53 -12.94 -23.94
C SER A 336 -24.31 -13.82 -23.61
N PRO A 337 -23.28 -13.89 -24.47
CA PRO A 337 -22.08 -14.69 -24.19
C PRO A 337 -21.43 -14.42 -22.83
N ALA A 338 -21.53 -13.17 -22.34
CA ALA A 338 -20.94 -12.74 -21.06
C ALA A 338 -21.93 -12.68 -19.88
N VAL A 339 -23.25 -12.73 -20.12
CA VAL A 339 -24.27 -12.49 -19.08
C VAL A 339 -25.28 -13.63 -19.01
N SER A 340 -25.47 -14.17 -17.81
CA SER A 340 -26.48 -15.20 -17.53
C SER A 340 -27.90 -14.63 -17.64
N LYS A 341 -28.87 -15.49 -17.96
CA LYS A 341 -30.29 -15.10 -18.02
C LYS A 341 -30.80 -14.61 -16.67
N GLU A 342 -30.34 -15.22 -15.58
CA GLU A 342 -30.69 -14.82 -14.21
C GLU A 342 -30.23 -13.39 -13.91
N ALA A 343 -28.95 -13.08 -14.17
CA ALA A 343 -28.41 -11.74 -13.98
C ALA A 343 -29.15 -10.69 -14.82
N ALA A 344 -29.42 -10.98 -16.09
CA ALA A 344 -30.12 -10.07 -16.99
C ALA A 344 -31.57 -9.80 -16.54
N MET A 345 -32.31 -10.83 -16.12
CA MET A 345 -33.69 -10.69 -15.65
C MET A 345 -33.76 -9.86 -14.36
N LEU A 346 -32.89 -10.16 -13.38
CA LEU A 346 -32.85 -9.44 -12.12
C LEU A 346 -32.44 -7.98 -12.33
N ALA A 347 -31.38 -7.73 -13.12
CA ALA A 347 -30.95 -6.37 -13.48
C ALA A 347 -32.08 -5.57 -14.14
N GLY A 348 -32.75 -6.14 -15.13
CA GLY A 348 -33.88 -5.48 -15.79
C GLY A 348 -35.04 -5.19 -14.84
N SER A 349 -35.33 -6.07 -13.88
CA SER A 349 -36.38 -5.83 -12.88
C SER A 349 -36.04 -4.69 -11.91
N ARG A 350 -34.78 -4.60 -11.46
CA ARG A 350 -34.31 -3.55 -10.55
C ARG A 350 -34.31 -2.18 -11.24
N LEU A 351 -33.81 -2.13 -12.48
CA LEU A 351 -33.84 -0.89 -13.28
C LEU A 351 -35.28 -0.40 -13.52
N ARG A 352 -36.23 -1.29 -13.85
CA ARG A 352 -37.66 -0.91 -13.97
C ARG A 352 -38.28 -0.39 -12.68
N ALA A 353 -37.78 -0.85 -11.53
CA ALA A 353 -38.19 -0.36 -10.21
C ALA A 353 -37.47 0.93 -9.78
N GLY A 354 -36.75 1.61 -10.68
CA GLY A 354 -36.02 2.83 -10.38
C GLY A 354 -34.75 2.63 -9.53
N LYS A 355 -34.28 1.39 -9.41
CA LYS A 355 -33.11 1.05 -8.58
C LYS A 355 -31.83 1.00 -9.40
N ASN A 356 -30.71 1.35 -8.77
CA ASN A 356 -29.39 1.30 -9.40
C ASN A 356 -28.86 -0.14 -9.49
N VAL A 357 -28.17 -0.43 -10.59
CA VAL A 357 -27.54 -1.73 -10.88
C VAL A 357 -26.11 -1.52 -11.36
N MET A 358 -25.17 -2.32 -10.86
CA MET A 358 -23.77 -2.26 -11.28
C MET A 358 -23.28 -3.59 -11.88
N PHE A 359 -22.58 -3.53 -13.00
CA PHE A 359 -21.81 -4.63 -13.56
C PHE A 359 -20.32 -4.36 -13.40
N VAL A 360 -19.61 -5.31 -12.81
CA VAL A 360 -18.15 -5.26 -12.63
C VAL A 360 -17.50 -6.18 -13.64
N ILE A 361 -16.60 -5.63 -14.46
CA ILE A 361 -15.88 -6.32 -15.53
C ILE A 361 -14.38 -6.28 -15.24
N ASN A 362 -13.67 -7.39 -15.42
CA ASN A 362 -12.22 -7.38 -15.29
C ASN A 362 -11.54 -6.72 -16.51
N ARG A 363 -10.81 -5.59 -16.30
CA ARG A 363 -10.13 -4.80 -17.35
C ARG A 363 -9.01 -5.57 -18.04
N LYS A 364 -8.31 -6.44 -17.30
CA LYS A 364 -7.10 -7.12 -17.76
C LYS A 364 -7.43 -8.51 -18.29
N GLY A 365 -8.32 -8.56 -19.27
CA GLY A 365 -8.46 -9.74 -20.12
C GLY A 365 -7.19 -9.91 -20.97
N TYR A 366 -6.08 -10.30 -20.35
CA TYR A 366 -5.06 -11.06 -21.06
C TYR A 366 -5.81 -12.14 -21.81
N SER A 367 -5.70 -12.14 -23.14
CA SER A 367 -6.50 -13.05 -23.93
C SER A 367 -5.93 -14.45 -23.75
N SER A 368 -6.41 -15.21 -22.77
CA SER A 368 -6.06 -16.63 -22.65
C SER A 368 -6.82 -17.40 -23.72
N LEU A 369 -6.23 -18.48 -24.23
CA LEU A 369 -6.83 -19.25 -25.30
C LEU A 369 -7.67 -20.39 -24.69
N LEU A 370 -9.00 -20.35 -24.88
CA LEU A 370 -9.93 -21.37 -24.40
C LEU A 370 -10.46 -22.20 -25.56
N CYS A 371 -10.48 -23.51 -25.40
CA CYS A 371 -11.25 -24.40 -26.25
C CYS A 371 -12.76 -24.32 -25.95
N ARG A 372 -13.59 -24.05 -26.95
CA ARG A 372 -15.06 -24.03 -26.82
C ARG A 372 -15.69 -25.41 -26.71
N GLU A 373 -14.93 -26.47 -26.97
CA GLU A 373 -15.45 -27.83 -27.01
C GLU A 373 -15.20 -28.58 -25.71
N CYS A 374 -13.96 -28.58 -25.19
CA CYS A 374 -13.63 -29.22 -23.92
C CYS A 374 -13.37 -28.24 -22.77
N GLU A 375 -13.54 -26.94 -23.02
CA GLU A 375 -13.35 -25.88 -22.03
C GLU A 375 -11.93 -25.77 -21.44
N ASN A 376 -10.94 -26.42 -22.05
CA ASN A 376 -9.54 -26.32 -21.64
C ASN A 376 -8.97 -24.93 -21.93
N THR A 377 -8.23 -24.36 -20.98
CA THR A 377 -7.40 -23.16 -21.22
C THR A 377 -5.97 -23.59 -21.50
N GLU A 378 -5.36 -23.07 -22.56
CA GLU A 378 -3.97 -23.38 -22.88
C GLU A 378 -3.04 -22.89 -21.77
N ALA A 379 -2.26 -23.83 -21.22
CA ALA A 379 -1.37 -23.60 -20.09
C ALA A 379 0.10 -23.79 -20.47
N CYS A 380 1.00 -23.21 -19.69
CA CYS A 380 2.43 -23.35 -19.87
C CYS A 380 2.83 -24.80 -19.56
N PRO A 381 3.57 -25.49 -20.44
CA PRO A 381 3.99 -26.87 -20.19
C PRO A 381 4.94 -26.99 -18.98
N ASP A 382 5.67 -25.92 -18.64
CA ASP A 382 6.66 -25.95 -17.56
C ASP A 382 6.08 -25.49 -16.21
N CYS A 383 5.05 -24.65 -16.24
CA CYS A 383 4.51 -24.00 -15.03
C CYS A 383 3.05 -24.37 -14.75
N SER A 384 2.39 -25.03 -15.71
CA SER A 384 0.97 -25.39 -15.66
C SER A 384 -0.01 -24.23 -15.42
N ILE A 385 0.45 -22.98 -15.54
CA ILE A 385 -0.40 -21.78 -15.45
C ILE A 385 -0.94 -21.37 -16.83
N PRO A 386 -2.12 -20.71 -16.91
CA PRO A 386 -2.66 -20.22 -18.17
C PRO A 386 -1.70 -19.31 -18.93
N LEU A 387 -1.61 -19.52 -20.25
CA LEU A 387 -0.84 -18.66 -21.12
C LEU A 387 -1.64 -17.43 -21.56
N VAL A 388 -0.93 -16.34 -21.79
CA VAL A 388 -1.47 -15.07 -22.24
C VAL A 388 -1.17 -14.86 -23.71
N MET A 389 -2.19 -14.57 -24.53
CA MET A 389 -2.01 -14.21 -25.93
C MET A 389 -1.64 -12.73 -26.08
N TYR A 390 -0.52 -12.49 -26.74
CA TYR A 390 -0.05 -11.18 -27.18
C TYR A 390 -0.41 -11.02 -28.66
N LYS A 391 -1.49 -10.29 -28.94
CA LYS A 391 -2.07 -10.17 -30.30
C LYS A 391 -1.09 -9.62 -31.33
N GLU A 392 -0.34 -8.58 -30.97
CA GLU A 392 0.65 -7.93 -31.85
C GLU A 392 1.81 -8.87 -32.20
N GLU A 393 2.29 -9.63 -31.22
CA GLU A 393 3.40 -10.58 -31.39
C GLU A 393 2.95 -11.95 -31.93
N LYS A 394 1.63 -12.22 -31.99
CA LYS A 394 1.03 -13.53 -32.36
C LYS A 394 1.59 -14.72 -31.57
N VAL A 395 1.93 -14.50 -30.30
CA VAL A 395 2.46 -15.54 -29.40
C VAL A 395 1.60 -15.69 -28.15
N LEU A 396 1.65 -16.89 -27.59
CA LEU A 396 1.30 -17.15 -26.20
C LEU A 396 2.56 -16.97 -25.34
N ARG A 397 2.45 -16.23 -24.24
CA ARG A 397 3.55 -16.05 -23.30
C ARG A 397 3.11 -16.45 -21.90
N CYS A 398 3.94 -17.25 -21.24
CA CYS A 398 3.82 -17.53 -19.83
C CYS A 398 4.22 -16.29 -19.05
N THR A 399 3.32 -15.79 -18.23
CA THR A 399 3.53 -14.63 -17.36
C THR A 399 4.41 -14.94 -16.16
N TYR A 400 4.56 -16.22 -15.81
CA TYR A 400 5.40 -16.66 -14.71
C TYR A 400 6.87 -16.85 -15.15
N CYS A 401 7.13 -17.75 -16.10
CA CYS A 401 8.50 -18.04 -16.54
C CYS A 401 8.95 -17.28 -17.79
N GLY A 402 8.08 -16.49 -18.41
CA GLY A 402 8.39 -15.74 -19.63
C GLY A 402 8.41 -16.57 -20.91
N LYS A 403 8.28 -17.91 -20.84
CA LYS A 403 8.31 -18.82 -22.00
C LYS A 403 7.29 -18.40 -23.06
N LYS A 404 7.76 -18.24 -24.29
CA LYS A 404 6.95 -17.93 -25.46
C LYS A 404 6.66 -19.21 -26.23
N GLN A 405 5.44 -19.35 -26.75
CA GLN A 405 5.06 -20.39 -27.70
C GLN A 405 4.12 -19.83 -28.77
N ALA A 406 4.04 -20.49 -29.90
CA ALA A 406 3.07 -20.15 -30.95
C ALA A 406 1.64 -20.40 -30.46
N ILE A 407 0.67 -19.67 -31.04
CA ILE A 407 -0.76 -19.94 -30.82
C ILE A 407 -1.09 -21.29 -31.47
N PRO A 408 -1.53 -22.32 -30.71
CA PRO A 408 -1.84 -23.62 -31.27
C PRO A 408 -3.10 -23.56 -32.15
N LEU A 409 -3.12 -24.36 -33.22
CA LEU A 409 -4.30 -24.51 -34.08
C LEU A 409 -5.35 -25.46 -33.48
N LEU A 410 -4.93 -26.36 -32.58
CA LEU A 410 -5.75 -27.39 -31.98
C LEU A 410 -5.58 -27.38 -30.47
N CYS A 411 -6.67 -27.62 -29.75
CA CYS A 411 -6.64 -27.70 -28.30
C CYS A 411 -5.67 -28.80 -27.81
N SER A 412 -4.83 -28.47 -26.82
CA SER A 412 -3.90 -29.43 -26.20
C SER A 412 -4.59 -30.61 -25.52
N ARG A 413 -5.87 -30.47 -25.15
CA ARG A 413 -6.65 -31.50 -24.46
C ARG A 413 -7.53 -32.34 -25.39
N CYS A 414 -8.40 -31.71 -26.18
CA CYS A 414 -9.37 -32.44 -27.02
C CYS A 414 -9.10 -32.37 -28.52
N ARG A 415 -8.01 -31.72 -28.94
CA ARG A 415 -7.65 -31.49 -30.35
C ARG A 415 -8.68 -30.71 -31.18
N SER A 416 -9.74 -30.18 -30.59
CA SER A 416 -10.70 -29.33 -31.32
C SER A 416 -10.03 -28.05 -31.85
N PRO A 417 -10.36 -27.61 -33.07
CA PRO A 417 -9.89 -26.34 -33.63
C PRO A 417 -10.64 -25.12 -33.06
N LYS A 418 -11.66 -25.32 -32.21
CA LYS A 418 -12.48 -24.24 -31.64
C LYS A 418 -11.77 -23.53 -30.49
N LEU A 419 -10.56 -23.04 -30.73
CA LEU A 419 -9.79 -22.24 -29.80
C LEU A 419 -10.15 -20.76 -29.98
N GLU A 420 -10.65 -20.13 -28.93
CA GLU A 420 -11.01 -18.73 -28.93
C GLU A 420 -10.26 -17.95 -27.84
N PRO A 421 -9.77 -16.75 -28.14
CA PRO A 421 -9.25 -15.86 -27.13
C PRO A 421 -10.37 -15.43 -26.19
N ILE A 422 -10.25 -15.77 -24.91
CA ILE A 422 -11.09 -15.28 -23.83
C ILE A 422 -10.38 -14.10 -23.19
N GLY A 423 -10.99 -12.95 -23.42
CA GLY A 423 -10.48 -11.63 -23.11
C GLY A 423 -11.31 -10.66 -23.93
N SER A 424 -12.58 -10.54 -23.56
CA SER A 424 -13.51 -9.60 -24.19
C SER A 424 -13.01 -8.18 -23.93
N GLY A 425 -12.84 -7.40 -24.99
CA GLY A 425 -12.77 -5.94 -24.81
C GLY A 425 -13.95 -5.53 -23.95
N THR A 426 -13.68 -4.80 -22.86
CA THR A 426 -14.68 -4.29 -21.92
C THR A 426 -15.84 -3.59 -22.65
N GLU A 427 -15.53 -2.98 -23.80
CA GLU A 427 -16.44 -2.29 -24.72
C GLU A 427 -17.49 -3.23 -25.34
N ARG A 428 -17.08 -4.43 -25.77
CA ARG A 428 -18.01 -5.40 -26.35
C ARG A 428 -18.96 -5.98 -25.30
N ILE A 429 -18.49 -6.18 -24.07
CA ILE A 429 -19.38 -6.58 -22.96
C ILE A 429 -20.38 -5.47 -22.67
N GLN A 430 -19.93 -4.22 -22.67
CA GLN A 430 -20.80 -3.07 -22.44
C GLN A 430 -21.93 -3.00 -23.47
N GLU A 431 -21.61 -3.03 -24.77
CA GLU A 431 -22.61 -3.00 -25.86
C GLU A 431 -23.64 -4.13 -25.70
N GLN A 432 -23.19 -5.32 -25.27
CA GLN A 432 -24.08 -6.45 -25.00
C GLN A 432 -25.02 -6.17 -23.82
N ILE A 433 -24.52 -5.60 -22.72
CA ILE A 433 -25.33 -5.30 -21.53
C ILE A 433 -26.33 -4.18 -21.85
N GLU A 434 -25.89 -3.11 -22.51
CA GLU A 434 -26.75 -1.99 -22.90
C GLU A 434 -27.85 -2.44 -23.86
N GLY A 435 -27.52 -3.26 -24.86
CA GLY A 435 -28.48 -3.85 -25.77
C GLY A 435 -29.49 -4.79 -25.07
N LEU A 436 -29.03 -5.57 -24.09
CA LEU A 436 -29.88 -6.47 -23.30
C LEU A 436 -30.85 -5.70 -22.38
N LEU A 437 -30.37 -4.65 -21.72
CA LEU A 437 -31.13 -3.90 -20.72
C LEU A 437 -31.85 -2.67 -21.30
N LYS A 438 -31.62 -2.35 -22.57
CA LYS A 438 -32.14 -1.16 -23.27
C LYS A 438 -31.95 0.12 -22.46
N THR A 439 -30.83 0.20 -21.74
CA THR A 439 -30.49 1.30 -20.83
C THR A 439 -29.03 1.66 -21.10
N THR A 440 -28.76 2.96 -21.32
CA THR A 440 -27.39 3.46 -21.52
C THR A 440 -26.62 3.37 -20.20
N ALA A 441 -25.42 2.80 -20.23
CA ALA A 441 -24.60 2.69 -19.03
C ALA A 441 -23.78 3.97 -18.82
N VAL A 442 -23.62 4.35 -17.55
CA VAL A 442 -22.59 5.30 -17.14
C VAL A 442 -21.26 4.53 -17.08
N ARG A 443 -20.28 4.92 -17.91
CA ARG A 443 -18.97 4.24 -17.99
C ARG A 443 -17.96 4.92 -17.07
N PHE A 444 -17.33 4.14 -16.18
CA PHE A 444 -16.10 4.54 -15.50
C PHE A 444 -14.96 3.69 -16.01
N ASP A 445 -14.20 4.25 -16.96
CA ASP A 445 -12.89 3.70 -17.33
C ASP A 445 -11.80 4.53 -16.66
N SER A 446 -10.81 3.83 -16.13
CA SER A 446 -9.54 4.42 -15.69
C SER A 446 -8.81 5.25 -16.75
N ASP A 447 -9.08 5.06 -18.05
CA ASP A 447 -8.53 5.93 -19.10
C ASP A 447 -9.32 7.25 -19.27
N LEU A 448 -10.61 7.25 -18.89
CA LEU A 448 -11.49 8.43 -18.89
C LEU A 448 -11.34 9.25 -17.59
N ILE A 449 -11.02 8.58 -16.48
CA ILE A 449 -10.86 9.20 -15.16
C ILE A 449 -9.38 9.51 -14.96
N LYS A 450 -8.97 10.71 -15.42
CA LYS A 450 -7.61 11.20 -15.21
C LYS A 450 -7.52 12.11 -13.98
N LYS A 451 -8.64 12.76 -13.62
CA LYS A 451 -8.71 13.70 -12.49
C LYS A 451 -9.91 13.38 -11.61
N ARG A 452 -9.75 13.69 -10.32
CA ARG A 452 -10.81 13.57 -9.31
C ARG A 452 -12.11 14.31 -9.68
N THR A 453 -11.98 15.45 -10.36
CA THR A 453 -13.13 16.21 -10.88
C THR A 453 -13.99 15.40 -11.83
N ASP A 454 -13.40 14.44 -12.54
CA ASP A 454 -14.10 13.62 -13.53
C ASP A 454 -14.99 12.59 -12.82
N VAL A 455 -14.52 12.05 -11.69
CA VAL A 455 -15.31 11.17 -10.80
C VAL A 455 -16.46 11.93 -10.18
N ILE A 456 -16.20 13.11 -9.59
CA ILE A 456 -17.23 13.92 -8.93
C ILE A 456 -18.33 14.29 -9.94
N LYS A 457 -17.96 14.80 -11.13
CA LYS A 457 -18.92 15.11 -12.19
C LYS A 457 -19.73 13.89 -12.64
N LEU A 458 -19.11 12.72 -12.67
CA LEU A 458 -19.77 11.48 -13.07
C LEU A 458 -20.70 10.94 -11.99
N LEU A 459 -20.39 11.18 -10.71
CA LEU A 459 -21.27 10.91 -9.58
C LEU A 459 -22.42 11.93 -9.50
N GLU A 460 -22.18 13.21 -9.80
CA GLU A 460 -23.22 14.24 -9.94
C GLU A 460 -24.20 13.91 -11.08
N THR A 461 -23.76 13.19 -12.13
CA THR A 461 -24.67 12.66 -13.16
C THR A 461 -25.52 11.48 -12.70
N ILE A 462 -25.17 10.82 -11.58
CA ILE A 462 -26.07 9.86 -10.91
C ILE A 462 -27.15 10.67 -10.22
N LYS A 463 -28.20 11.03 -10.97
CA LYS A 463 -29.31 11.83 -10.46
C LYS A 463 -30.15 11.03 -9.46
N ASP A 464 -30.52 11.67 -8.37
CA ASP A 464 -31.53 11.15 -7.44
C ASP A 464 -32.84 10.83 -8.20
N GLY A 465 -33.34 9.61 -8.01
CA GLY A 465 -34.63 9.17 -8.54
C GLY A 465 -34.65 8.62 -9.97
N GLN A 466 -33.51 8.42 -10.65
CA GLN A 466 -33.43 7.70 -11.94
C GLN A 466 -32.65 6.39 -11.81
N PRO A 467 -33.07 5.28 -12.48
CA PRO A 467 -32.34 4.02 -12.43
C PRO A 467 -31.02 4.13 -13.19
N ASN A 468 -29.89 4.01 -12.47
CA ASN A 468 -28.57 4.07 -13.09
C ASN A 468 -28.03 2.67 -13.34
N LEU A 469 -27.66 2.41 -14.61
CA LEU A 469 -26.85 1.26 -14.99
C LEU A 469 -25.38 1.69 -14.98
N LEU A 470 -24.61 1.11 -14.07
CA LEU A 470 -23.19 1.39 -13.96
C LEU A 470 -22.38 0.20 -14.48
N ILE A 471 -21.45 0.45 -15.41
CA ILE A 471 -20.54 -0.56 -15.91
C ILE A 471 -19.11 -0.08 -15.76
N GLY A 472 -18.28 -0.86 -15.09
CA GLY A 472 -16.85 -0.57 -15.10
C GLY A 472 -15.99 -1.62 -14.46
N THR A 473 -14.74 -1.23 -14.26
CA THR A 473 -13.67 -2.15 -13.87
C THR A 473 -13.41 -2.12 -12.37
N LYS A 474 -12.51 -2.97 -11.87
CA LYS A 474 -12.06 -2.97 -10.48
C LYS A 474 -11.84 -1.56 -9.90
N LEU A 475 -11.22 -0.66 -10.67
CA LEU A 475 -10.90 0.72 -10.24
C LEU A 475 -12.14 1.58 -9.93
N LEU A 476 -13.29 1.29 -10.56
CA LEU A 476 -14.54 2.00 -10.28
C LEU A 476 -14.98 1.80 -8.83
N THR A 477 -14.83 0.58 -8.30
CA THR A 477 -15.27 0.22 -6.95
C THR A 477 -14.44 0.89 -5.85
N THR A 478 -13.28 1.43 -6.21
CA THR A 478 -12.33 2.03 -5.27
C THR A 478 -12.67 3.51 -5.01
N HIS A 479 -13.19 4.20 -6.03
CA HIS A 479 -13.47 5.65 -5.99
C HIS A 479 -14.96 6.01 -5.89
N LEU A 480 -15.86 5.03 -5.86
CA LEU A 480 -17.29 5.24 -5.63
C LEU A 480 -17.55 5.62 -4.17
N THR A 481 -17.99 6.85 -3.95
CA THR A 481 -18.51 7.35 -2.68
C THR A 481 -19.70 8.27 -3.00
N PRO A 482 -20.88 8.12 -2.37
CA PRO A 482 -21.18 7.31 -1.18
C PRO A 482 -21.29 5.79 -1.46
N ARG A 483 -21.17 4.98 -0.40
CA ARG A 483 -21.36 3.51 -0.47
C ARG A 483 -22.86 3.16 -0.32
N HIS A 484 -23.22 1.88 -0.48
CA HIS A 484 -24.59 1.37 -0.36
C HIS A 484 -25.61 1.94 -1.39
N MET A 485 -25.16 2.24 -2.61
CA MET A 485 -26.01 2.86 -3.65
C MET A 485 -26.73 1.86 -4.56
N PHE A 486 -26.33 0.59 -4.58
CA PHE A 486 -26.76 -0.38 -5.60
C PHE A 486 -27.65 -1.49 -5.02
N SER A 487 -28.80 -1.72 -5.66
CA SER A 487 -29.71 -2.83 -5.34
C SER A 487 -29.22 -4.18 -5.85
N LEU A 488 -28.44 -4.18 -6.93
CA LEU A 488 -27.85 -5.36 -7.54
C LEU A 488 -26.45 -5.06 -8.04
N VAL A 489 -25.53 -5.97 -7.74
CA VAL A 489 -24.20 -5.99 -8.35
C VAL A 489 -23.96 -7.33 -9.03
N VAL A 490 -23.52 -7.31 -10.28
CA VAL A 490 -23.16 -8.50 -11.06
C VAL A 490 -21.67 -8.46 -11.38
N VAL A 491 -20.92 -9.41 -10.83
CA VAL A 491 -19.49 -9.58 -11.10
C VAL A 491 -19.30 -10.59 -12.23
N LEU A 492 -18.69 -10.14 -13.32
CA LEU A 492 -18.48 -10.94 -14.52
C LEU A 492 -17.04 -11.49 -14.57
N ASN A 493 -16.91 -12.78 -14.89
CA ASN A 493 -15.63 -13.43 -15.23
C ASN A 493 -14.54 -13.25 -14.15
N ILE A 494 -14.88 -13.59 -12.90
CA ILE A 494 -13.93 -13.53 -11.78
C ILE A 494 -12.77 -14.55 -11.92
N ASP A 495 -12.94 -15.53 -12.80
CA ASP A 495 -11.95 -16.58 -13.13
C ASP A 495 -10.60 -15.98 -13.55
N ALA A 496 -10.62 -14.86 -14.28
CA ALA A 496 -9.41 -14.17 -14.71
C ALA A 496 -8.63 -13.57 -13.53
N SER A 497 -9.32 -13.11 -12.48
CA SER A 497 -8.69 -12.60 -11.27
C SER A 497 -8.11 -13.72 -10.42
N MET A 498 -8.83 -14.84 -10.28
CA MET A 498 -8.38 -16.01 -9.51
C MET A 498 -7.18 -16.71 -10.16
N ASN A 499 -7.15 -16.80 -11.48
CA ASN A 499 -6.06 -17.44 -12.23
C ASN A 499 -4.93 -16.48 -12.61
N PHE A 500 -4.90 -15.27 -12.04
CA PHE A 500 -3.80 -14.35 -12.27
C PHE A 500 -2.49 -14.98 -11.76
N PRO A 501 -1.37 -14.87 -12.50
CA PRO A 501 -0.07 -15.49 -12.20
C PRO A 501 0.66 -14.83 -11.03
N ASP A 502 0.00 -14.75 -9.89
CA ASP A 502 0.45 -14.19 -8.62
C ASP A 502 -0.07 -15.12 -7.53
N PHE A 503 0.80 -15.55 -6.61
CA PHE A 503 0.38 -16.42 -5.53
C PHE A 503 -0.65 -15.75 -4.59
N ARG A 504 -0.77 -14.42 -4.63
CA ARG A 504 -1.79 -13.64 -3.91
C ARG A 504 -3.05 -13.37 -4.74
N ALA A 505 -3.19 -13.95 -5.93
CA ALA A 505 -4.33 -13.71 -6.81
C ALA A 505 -5.67 -13.98 -6.13
N THR A 506 -5.77 -15.11 -5.42
CA THR A 506 -6.97 -15.50 -4.68
C THR A 506 -7.26 -14.54 -3.53
N GLU A 507 -6.27 -14.20 -2.70
CA GLU A 507 -6.37 -13.17 -1.65
C GLU A 507 -6.87 -11.82 -2.20
N LYS A 508 -6.23 -11.31 -3.26
CA LYS A 508 -6.60 -10.05 -3.92
C LYS A 508 -8.02 -10.11 -4.50
N THR A 509 -8.45 -11.27 -4.98
CA THR A 509 -9.81 -11.50 -5.50
C THR A 509 -10.84 -11.46 -4.38
N TYR A 510 -10.54 -12.08 -3.22
CA TYR A 510 -11.43 -12.04 -2.05
C TYR A 510 -11.64 -10.59 -1.60
N MET A 511 -10.56 -9.82 -1.47
CA MET A 511 -10.60 -8.41 -1.08
C MET A 511 -11.42 -7.56 -2.07
N GLU A 512 -11.28 -7.83 -3.36
CA GLU A 512 -12.04 -7.15 -4.40
C GLU A 512 -13.54 -7.44 -4.27
N LEU A 513 -13.92 -8.71 -4.10
CA LEU A 513 -15.32 -9.08 -3.87
C LEU A 513 -15.88 -8.45 -2.58
N ALA A 514 -15.08 -8.41 -1.51
CA ALA A 514 -15.46 -7.76 -0.26
C ALA A 514 -15.71 -6.25 -0.46
N SER A 515 -14.80 -5.54 -1.13
CA SER A 515 -14.96 -4.11 -1.40
C SER A 515 -16.15 -3.81 -2.33
N ILE A 516 -16.42 -4.69 -3.31
CA ILE A 516 -17.59 -4.61 -4.19
C ILE A 516 -18.88 -4.77 -3.37
N ARG A 517 -18.91 -5.73 -2.44
CA ARG A 517 -20.08 -6.01 -1.61
C ARG A 517 -20.50 -4.81 -0.74
N GLU A 518 -19.55 -3.96 -0.33
CA GLU A 518 -19.84 -2.74 0.44
C GLU A 518 -20.61 -1.66 -0.35
N HIS A 519 -20.69 -1.78 -1.68
CA HIS A 519 -21.50 -0.85 -2.49
C HIS A 519 -22.98 -1.23 -2.56
N ILE A 520 -23.35 -2.39 -1.98
CA ILE A 520 -24.70 -2.92 -2.06
C ILE A 520 -25.53 -2.36 -0.90
N GLU A 521 -26.74 -1.90 -1.20
CA GLU A 521 -27.71 -1.45 -0.19
C GLU A 521 -28.15 -2.62 0.72
N PRO A 522 -28.55 -2.37 1.98
CA PRO A 522 -29.18 -3.39 2.82
C PRO A 522 -30.35 -4.06 2.08
N GLY A 523 -30.37 -5.41 2.06
CA GLY A 523 -31.38 -6.18 1.31
C GLY A 523 -31.16 -6.26 -0.21
N GLY A 524 -30.09 -5.68 -0.74
CA GLY A 524 -29.67 -5.83 -2.12
C GLY A 524 -29.15 -7.23 -2.45
N SER A 525 -28.62 -7.43 -3.66
CA SER A 525 -28.16 -8.75 -4.12
C SER A 525 -26.82 -8.66 -4.86
N MET A 526 -26.03 -9.73 -4.77
CA MET A 526 -24.78 -9.88 -5.51
C MET A 526 -24.84 -11.17 -6.34
N ILE A 527 -24.54 -11.09 -7.63
CA ILE A 527 -24.38 -12.26 -8.50
C ILE A 527 -22.92 -12.34 -8.94
N ILE A 528 -22.30 -13.51 -8.78
CA ILE A 528 -20.94 -13.80 -9.25
C ILE A 528 -21.03 -14.84 -10.36
N GLN A 529 -20.62 -14.47 -11.56
CA GLN A 529 -20.57 -15.37 -12.70
C GLN A 529 -19.16 -15.94 -12.90
N THR A 530 -19.05 -17.26 -12.88
CA THR A 530 -17.78 -18.00 -12.91
C THR A 530 -17.94 -19.31 -13.68
N ARG A 531 -16.84 -19.85 -14.20
CA ARG A 531 -16.76 -21.20 -14.76
C ARG A 531 -16.20 -22.22 -13.75
N ALA A 532 -15.79 -21.76 -12.57
CA ALA A 532 -15.24 -22.56 -11.49
C ALA A 532 -16.03 -22.34 -10.17
N PRO A 533 -17.35 -22.64 -10.14
CA PRO A 533 -18.19 -22.37 -8.95
C PRO A 533 -17.75 -23.12 -7.69
N GLY A 534 -17.05 -24.26 -7.84
CA GLY A 534 -16.53 -25.06 -6.72
C GLY A 534 -15.20 -24.55 -6.16
N HIS A 535 -14.67 -23.42 -6.63
CA HIS A 535 -13.44 -22.86 -6.10
C HIS A 535 -13.60 -22.46 -4.62
N TYR A 536 -12.64 -22.82 -3.76
CA TYR A 536 -12.76 -22.65 -2.30
C TYR A 536 -12.99 -21.19 -1.88
N LEU A 537 -12.36 -20.21 -2.56
CA LEU A 537 -12.62 -18.78 -2.35
C LEU A 537 -14.10 -18.43 -2.42
N LEU A 538 -14.81 -18.93 -3.43
CA LEU A 538 -16.22 -18.58 -3.66
C LEU A 538 -17.12 -19.23 -2.61
N THR A 539 -16.80 -20.47 -2.22
CA THR A 539 -17.50 -21.18 -1.15
C THR A 539 -17.37 -20.43 0.19
N CYS A 540 -16.13 -20.09 0.58
CA CYS A 540 -15.88 -19.37 1.82
C CYS A 540 -16.49 -17.95 1.79
N PHE A 541 -16.38 -17.23 0.67
CA PHE A 541 -16.95 -15.89 0.52
C PHE A 541 -18.48 -15.90 0.61
N LYS A 542 -19.14 -16.89 -0.01
CA LYS A 542 -20.59 -17.06 0.05
C LYS A 542 -21.09 -17.34 1.47
N ASN A 543 -20.37 -18.16 2.22
CA ASN A 543 -20.76 -18.58 3.57
C ASN A 543 -20.30 -17.60 4.67
N GLY A 544 -19.47 -16.60 4.35
CA GLY A 544 -18.89 -15.70 5.35
C GLY A 544 -17.76 -16.32 6.16
N GLU A 545 -17.19 -17.45 5.71
CA GLU A 545 -16.19 -18.24 6.42
C GLU A 545 -14.77 -17.74 6.13
N TYR A 546 -14.47 -16.48 6.47
CA TYR A 546 -13.16 -15.87 6.19
C TYR A 546 -12.00 -16.64 6.86
N GLN A 547 -12.22 -17.19 8.06
CA GLN A 547 -11.19 -18.00 8.73
C GLN A 547 -10.88 -19.30 7.96
N ALA A 548 -11.88 -19.97 7.39
CA ALA A 548 -11.67 -21.16 6.57
C ALA A 548 -10.87 -20.82 5.31
N PHE A 549 -11.18 -19.67 4.69
CA PHE A 549 -10.41 -19.13 3.57
C PHE A 549 -8.93 -18.91 3.94
N VAL A 550 -8.66 -18.24 5.07
CA VAL A 550 -7.28 -18.00 5.55
C VAL A 550 -6.54 -19.31 5.84
N SER A 551 -7.21 -20.27 6.48
CA SER A 551 -6.61 -21.57 6.79
C SER A 551 -6.17 -22.31 5.53
N GLU A 552 -6.98 -22.30 4.48
CA GLU A 552 -6.65 -22.94 3.20
C GLU A 552 -5.51 -22.21 2.47
N GLU A 553 -5.55 -20.87 2.43
CA GLU A 553 -4.45 -20.06 1.89
C GLU A 553 -3.13 -20.34 2.61
N LEU A 554 -3.12 -20.35 3.95
CA LEU A 554 -1.93 -20.64 4.73
C LEU A 554 -1.41 -22.07 4.51
N ARG A 555 -2.30 -23.05 4.33
CA ARG A 555 -1.93 -24.43 4.01
C ARG A 555 -1.18 -24.50 2.68
N ILE A 556 -1.75 -23.89 1.63
CA ILE A 556 -1.14 -23.83 0.29
C ILE A 556 0.19 -23.10 0.35
N ARG A 557 0.23 -21.89 0.94
CA ARG A 557 1.46 -21.09 1.02
C ARG A 557 2.56 -21.78 1.83
N ARG A 558 2.22 -22.53 2.88
CA ARG A 558 3.20 -23.32 3.63
C ARG A 558 3.85 -24.39 2.78
N SER A 559 3.07 -25.16 2.01
CA SER A 559 3.60 -26.22 1.14
C SER A 559 4.55 -25.72 0.05
N LEU A 560 4.38 -24.46 -0.39
CA LEU A 560 5.21 -23.83 -1.42
C LEU A 560 6.27 -22.90 -0.83
N LEU A 561 6.39 -22.81 0.49
CA LEU A 561 7.22 -21.83 1.21
C LEU A 561 7.00 -20.41 0.69
N PHE A 562 5.75 -19.97 0.54
CA PHE A 562 5.39 -18.60 0.20
C PHE A 562 5.15 -17.75 1.45
N PRO A 563 5.26 -16.41 1.35
CA PRO A 563 4.92 -15.51 2.45
C PRO A 563 3.53 -15.83 3.04
N PRO A 564 3.39 -15.93 4.38
CA PRO A 564 4.32 -15.43 5.40
C PRO A 564 5.40 -16.41 5.88
N PHE A 565 5.51 -17.62 5.32
CA PHE A 565 6.47 -18.65 5.75
C PHE A 565 7.89 -18.45 5.22
N SER A 566 8.04 -17.59 4.22
CA SER A 566 9.32 -17.13 3.69
C SER A 566 9.26 -15.64 3.41
N ARG A 567 10.40 -15.07 3.02
CA ARG A 567 10.55 -13.68 2.59
C ARG A 567 11.06 -13.64 1.17
N PHE A 568 10.56 -12.65 0.44
CA PHE A 568 10.91 -12.42 -0.95
C PHE A 568 11.66 -11.10 -1.06
N LEU A 569 12.67 -11.04 -1.92
CA LEU A 569 13.39 -9.82 -2.26
C LEU A 569 13.62 -9.81 -3.77
N ASN A 570 13.02 -8.85 -4.47
CA ASN A 570 13.20 -8.71 -5.90
C ASN A 570 14.25 -7.63 -6.20
N ILE A 571 15.30 -8.00 -6.92
CA ILE A 571 16.33 -7.08 -7.42
C ILE A 571 16.00 -6.78 -8.87
N LYS A 572 15.66 -5.51 -9.15
CA LYS A 572 15.42 -5.01 -10.50
C LYS A 572 16.63 -4.26 -11.00
N VAL A 573 17.08 -4.61 -12.19
CA VAL A 573 18.25 -4.03 -12.85
C VAL A 573 17.79 -3.41 -14.17
N SER A 574 18.08 -2.13 -14.37
CA SER A 574 17.85 -1.43 -15.65
C SER A 574 19.08 -0.62 -16.03
N GLY A 575 19.43 -0.57 -17.32
CA GLY A 575 20.63 0.14 -17.76
C GLY A 575 21.09 -0.25 -19.16
N ARG A 576 22.21 0.33 -19.59
CA ARG A 576 22.86 -0.02 -20.86
C ARG A 576 23.64 -1.34 -20.78
N THR A 577 24.11 -1.67 -19.59
CA THR A 577 24.86 -2.90 -19.32
C THR A 577 23.99 -3.84 -18.52
N ASP A 578 23.78 -5.05 -19.06
CA ASP A 578 23.14 -6.13 -18.31
C ASP A 578 24.14 -6.73 -17.32
N ILE A 579 23.86 -6.56 -16.03
CA ILE A 579 24.64 -7.16 -14.92
C ILE A 579 23.84 -8.23 -14.17
N SER A 580 22.65 -8.58 -14.64
CA SER A 580 21.73 -9.50 -13.95
C SER A 580 22.36 -10.88 -13.75
N GLY A 581 23.02 -11.43 -14.77
CA GLY A 581 23.73 -12.72 -14.65
C GLY A 581 24.85 -12.69 -13.60
N SER A 582 25.57 -11.57 -13.49
CA SER A 582 26.62 -11.40 -12.48
C SER A 582 26.04 -11.30 -11.06
N ILE A 583 24.92 -10.56 -10.89
CA ILE A 583 24.21 -10.48 -9.61
C ILE A 583 23.65 -11.85 -9.20
N ALA A 584 23.07 -12.59 -10.15
CA ALA A 584 22.55 -13.93 -9.91
C ALA A 584 23.66 -14.89 -9.47
N LYS A 585 24.82 -14.88 -10.16
CA LYS A 585 25.99 -15.68 -9.80
C LYS A 585 26.53 -15.31 -8.41
N ALA A 586 26.73 -14.02 -8.14
CA ALA A 586 27.21 -13.54 -6.85
C ALA A 586 26.26 -13.89 -5.69
N THR A 587 24.95 -13.93 -5.95
CA THR A 587 23.94 -14.32 -4.96
C THR A 587 24.04 -15.81 -4.65
N LYS A 588 24.12 -16.68 -5.68
CA LYS A 588 24.25 -18.13 -5.50
C LYS A 588 25.56 -18.54 -4.82
N GLU A 589 26.67 -17.88 -5.15
CA GLU A 589 27.97 -18.12 -4.51
C GLU A 589 28.01 -17.66 -3.05
N ALA A 590 27.16 -16.70 -2.67
CA ALA A 590 27.15 -16.15 -1.32
C ALA A 590 26.40 -17.03 -0.32
N ASP A 591 25.37 -17.74 -0.75
CA ASP A 591 24.59 -18.65 0.09
C ASP A 591 23.79 -19.65 -0.74
N ALA A 592 24.07 -20.95 -0.57
CA ALA A 592 23.38 -22.01 -1.30
C ALA A 592 21.93 -22.25 -0.80
N GLN A 593 21.54 -21.68 0.35
CA GLN A 593 20.19 -21.83 0.93
C GLN A 593 19.20 -20.76 0.44
N ILE A 594 19.62 -19.85 -0.45
CA ILE A 594 18.75 -18.84 -1.06
C ILE A 594 18.32 -19.31 -2.45
N ASP A 595 17.01 -19.43 -2.62
CA ASP A 595 16.42 -19.69 -3.94
C ASP A 595 16.52 -18.42 -4.79
N VAL A 596 17.20 -18.52 -5.94
CA VAL A 596 17.33 -17.43 -6.92
C VAL A 596 16.50 -17.78 -8.16
N LEU A 597 15.42 -17.04 -8.37
CA LEU A 597 14.51 -17.19 -9.51
C LEU A 597 14.74 -16.06 -10.52
N GLY A 598 14.73 -16.40 -11.82
CA GLY A 598 15.10 -15.49 -12.91
C GLY A 598 16.54 -15.73 -13.41
N PRO A 599 17.10 -14.79 -14.20
CA PRO A 599 16.57 -13.48 -14.58
C PRO A 599 15.31 -13.56 -15.45
N VAL A 600 14.36 -12.63 -15.24
CA VAL A 600 13.18 -12.45 -16.11
C VAL A 600 13.23 -11.07 -16.74
N GLU A 601 13.17 -11.03 -18.07
CA GLU A 601 13.09 -9.79 -18.83
C GLU A 601 11.67 -9.20 -18.82
N GLY A 602 11.57 -8.01 -18.27
CA GLY A 602 10.43 -7.11 -18.31
C GLY A 602 10.71 -5.87 -19.17
N ARG A 603 9.74 -4.95 -19.17
CA ARG A 603 9.82 -3.70 -19.94
C ARG A 603 9.53 -2.52 -19.02
N ASP A 604 10.52 -1.67 -18.79
CA ASP A 604 10.34 -0.37 -18.14
C ASP A 604 9.89 0.64 -19.21
N ARG A 605 8.68 1.20 -19.04
CA ARG A 605 8.08 2.19 -19.95
C ARG A 605 8.98 3.40 -20.21
N LYS A 606 9.89 3.75 -19.29
CA LYS A 606 10.79 4.91 -19.40
C LYS A 606 12.21 4.55 -19.86
N ARG A 607 12.64 3.28 -19.77
CA ARG A 607 14.08 2.92 -19.86
C ARG A 607 14.41 1.69 -20.70
N GLY A 608 13.42 1.01 -21.29
CA GLY A 608 13.65 -0.13 -22.16
C GLY A 608 13.59 -1.46 -21.40
N ILE A 609 14.67 -2.23 -21.42
CA ILE A 609 14.73 -3.57 -20.80
C ILE A 609 14.98 -3.42 -19.29
N GLU A 610 14.11 -4.02 -18.49
CA GLU A 610 14.31 -4.19 -17.04
C GLU A 610 14.41 -5.68 -16.75
N ILE A 611 15.42 -6.10 -16.00
CA ILE A 611 15.61 -7.50 -15.62
C ILE A 611 15.33 -7.64 -14.13
N SER A 612 14.50 -8.62 -13.77
CA SER A 612 14.15 -8.92 -12.38
C SER A 612 14.76 -10.25 -11.92
N LEU A 613 15.27 -10.25 -10.69
CA LEU A 613 15.79 -11.43 -9.98
C LEU A 613 15.07 -11.55 -8.64
N LEU A 614 14.30 -12.62 -8.45
CA LEU A 614 13.54 -12.84 -7.22
C LEU A 614 14.32 -13.80 -6.30
N LEU A 615 14.68 -13.30 -5.13
CA LEU A 615 15.32 -14.06 -4.06
C LEU A 615 14.27 -14.52 -3.06
N LYS A 616 14.37 -15.78 -2.62
CA LYS A 616 13.45 -16.38 -1.66
C LYS A 616 14.23 -17.13 -0.58
N SER A 617 13.88 -16.89 0.69
CA SER A 617 14.42 -17.62 1.85
C SER A 617 13.53 -17.48 3.08
N ALA A 618 13.60 -18.43 4.00
CA ALA A 618 13.00 -18.30 5.33
C ALA A 618 13.78 -17.33 6.23
N ASP A 619 15.10 -17.15 6.01
CA ASP A 619 15.93 -16.22 6.77
C ASP A 619 16.05 -14.87 6.06
N ARG A 620 15.30 -13.88 6.58
CA ARG A 620 15.35 -12.49 6.13
C ARG A 620 16.74 -11.86 6.27
N LYS A 621 17.47 -12.15 7.37
CA LYS A 621 18.79 -11.55 7.60
C LYS A 621 19.79 -12.07 6.57
N ALA A 622 19.68 -13.35 6.19
CA ALA A 622 20.46 -13.91 5.09
C ALA A 622 20.18 -13.19 3.76
N LEU A 623 18.90 -13.00 3.39
CA LEU A 623 18.53 -12.26 2.18
C LEU A 623 19.13 -10.85 2.15
N ASN A 624 18.97 -10.08 3.23
CA ASN A 624 19.50 -8.71 3.28
C ASN A 624 21.04 -8.68 3.19
N ARG A 625 21.73 -9.58 3.89
CA ARG A 625 23.20 -9.69 3.86
C ARG A 625 23.70 -10.01 2.46
N VAL A 626 23.10 -11.01 1.82
CA VAL A 626 23.50 -11.44 0.47
C VAL A 626 23.19 -10.38 -0.58
N ALA A 627 22.00 -9.77 -0.52
CA ALA A 627 21.62 -8.68 -1.41
C ALA A 627 22.62 -7.51 -1.31
N ARG A 628 22.95 -7.04 -0.10
CA ARG A 628 23.95 -5.97 0.11
C ARG A 628 25.31 -6.30 -0.49
N LYS A 629 25.80 -7.53 -0.30
CA LYS A 629 27.08 -7.99 -0.86
C LYS A 629 27.04 -8.01 -2.39
N ALA A 630 25.94 -8.48 -2.98
CA ALA A 630 25.78 -8.57 -4.43
C ALA A 630 25.67 -7.18 -5.08
N ILE A 631 24.91 -6.26 -4.49
CA ILE A 631 24.69 -4.91 -5.04
C ILE A 631 25.83 -3.93 -4.74
N GLY A 632 26.57 -4.11 -3.65
CA GLY A 632 27.61 -3.18 -3.21
C GLY A 632 28.75 -3.00 -4.23
N ARG A 633 29.04 -4.03 -5.04
CA ARG A 633 30.03 -3.97 -6.13
C ARG A 633 29.65 -2.99 -7.26
N TYR A 634 28.38 -2.61 -7.33
CA TYR A 634 27.83 -1.75 -8.37
C TYR A 634 27.40 -0.37 -7.83
N GLU A 635 27.67 -0.10 -6.55
CA GLU A 635 27.32 1.18 -5.97
C GLU A 635 28.10 2.32 -6.64
N GLY A 636 27.40 3.39 -7.04
CA GLY A 636 28.00 4.55 -7.70
C GLY A 636 28.15 4.45 -9.21
N ARG A 637 27.89 3.28 -9.82
CA ARG A 637 27.78 3.16 -11.28
C ARG A 637 26.60 3.97 -11.81
N ARG A 638 26.82 4.67 -12.93
CA ARG A 638 25.81 5.55 -13.57
C ARG A 638 25.12 4.89 -14.77
N ASP A 639 25.75 3.86 -15.33
CA ASP A 639 25.31 3.05 -16.46
C ASP A 639 24.23 2.01 -16.10
N VAL A 640 24.10 1.70 -14.80
CA VAL A 640 23.12 0.77 -14.25
C VAL A 640 22.35 1.39 -13.10
N ARG A 641 21.05 1.13 -13.03
CA ARG A 641 20.20 1.41 -11.88
C ARG A 641 19.72 0.09 -11.28
N ILE A 642 19.91 -0.04 -9.98
CA ILE A 642 19.43 -1.18 -9.19
C ILE A 642 18.31 -0.67 -8.27
N THR A 643 17.17 -1.35 -8.29
CA THR A 643 16.05 -1.13 -7.39
C THR A 643 15.84 -2.40 -6.57
N ILE A 644 15.70 -2.25 -5.25
CA ILE A 644 15.41 -3.37 -4.35
C ILE A 644 13.95 -3.26 -3.91
N ASP A 645 13.21 -4.35 -4.10
CA ASP A 645 11.83 -4.51 -3.65
C ASP A 645 11.77 -5.63 -2.61
N VAL A 646 11.78 -5.24 -1.33
CA VAL A 646 11.65 -6.18 -0.21
C VAL A 646 10.17 -6.50 0.01
N ASP A 647 9.84 -7.78 0.11
CA ASP A 647 8.46 -8.27 0.18
C ASP A 647 7.59 -7.67 -0.94
N PRO A 648 7.87 -8.01 -2.22
CA PRO A 648 7.10 -7.52 -3.37
C PRO A 648 5.63 -7.97 -3.28
N VAL A 649 4.73 -7.09 -3.71
CA VAL A 649 3.26 -7.24 -3.64
C VAL A 649 2.64 -7.34 -5.02
#